data_AF-A0A2A2S7I3-F1
#
_entry.id   AF-A0A2A2S7I3-F1
#
_cell.length_a   1.000
_cell.length_b   1.000
_cell.length_c   1.000
_cell.angle_alpha   90.00
_cell.angle_beta   90.00
_cell.angle_gamma   90.00
#
_symmetry.space_group_name_H-M   'P 1'
#
loop_
_entity.id
_entity.type
_entity.pdbx_description
1 polymer ?
#
loop_
_entity_poly.entity_id
_entity_poly.type
_entity_poly.pdbx_seq_one_letter_code
_entity_poly.pdbx_strand_id
1 'polypeptide(L)'
;MLESMVSQNKHDTIRFTYQLQGIRLPEQTGQSLQVEDNETVDNTYGGGTYATNNWTAFASNVSSSVNEQDPKEIFFKNGKVVFKLSPSLRTDLPSGNSSYALDTILVYAYDFARKNYESRAQKTIIFKRSSFPVMSGGTARMRLDSVQILDKAQSLLQTYRFTYDSTPLPAYFSYSKDFWGYYNGKMDDPNMTNRTLIPRTKVDVNMGDAMGTIYSRYIGADDSTSRNPDTLKMQAGILKRIDYPTGGYTVFNFETNRYFYNGVTRFVGGLRIKSIQSFYGIGAIPVVRSFQYNSASPNFPSGGSFLGYGFFQSSVRVGRLRQSGGTGLIAAKTVRTFSSEAANAFTGADGNPLAYTNVTEYQGDLINNIGKSVYIYQSNSDLLSSATYSGTPVIDDYSHKRGHLLSKTDYVKLPNNTYQPVKSESYDYVAFADSTYDNVGVLIRQVRQCEDGNGVPQLYLLPNGASAGDDRNSYQPVGYAIKTGDSYPVSTTTKFYDQNDPSKFTSTTVEYKYDNFMHQQVSRTRTTDSKGNLKIAVNKYPADYIQINTATTGNSTLDAMLAANMQAEPIEKWDSVKNVTTSLNGVVSAQLDLYQSNSQTVLPASIKKLNIPSPITNFSPATVVSGNITSDSRYVQMIAFDNYAIGDNALLQYTSRNAGPTSVIWDYNGEYPSAQIKNAIYSTLTGNKASAYTSFETNNGGNWTYTAKPVTARYAPTGKLVFPLSQGNISANGFDLSKPHILSYWSDNGAANVYASSAVPGKALRTVNGWTLYRHDLPAAGAGINISISGSGNIDELKTYPADAQMNTYTFDADGLSAITDEKDQISKFEYDPSQRLQFARDWQNNIIKAYDYHNYDMTFGNDAIASTTFTRDNCPAGTSPQSTTYAIAANSFYSSSKASANALAQYYLQQEGQKRANDPAVCGCPIQYVTISFKDQTGLGTYQAVFSGASNVTYNIPSGNSTKQVPAGTYTLQINAVGTQSKNFSLTGYSTVTGRTATFNNVNVSAAGPALTLTIY
;
A
#
# COMPACT_ATOMS: atom_id res chain seq x y z
N MET A 1 13.93 -11.29 -4.62
CA MET A 1 12.55 -10.86 -4.29
C MET A 1 12.62 -9.86 -3.16
N LEU A 2 11.63 -8.96 -3.04
CA LEU A 2 11.61 -7.99 -1.95
C LEU A 2 11.13 -8.67 -0.67
N GLU A 3 12.03 -8.99 0.26
CA GLU A 3 11.67 -9.70 1.50
C GLU A 3 11.18 -8.74 2.59
N SER A 4 11.74 -7.52 2.61
CA SER A 4 11.33 -6.47 3.52
C SER A 4 11.55 -5.08 2.96
N MET A 5 10.77 -4.12 3.45
CA MET A 5 11.04 -2.69 3.31
C MET A 5 11.19 -2.13 4.72
N VAL A 6 12.30 -1.43 4.95
CA VAL A 6 12.62 -0.81 6.23
C VAL A 6 12.60 0.70 6.01
N SER A 7 11.91 1.43 6.88
CA SER A 7 11.92 2.90 6.83
C SER A 7 13.35 3.41 7.02
N GLN A 8 13.63 4.61 6.52
CA GLN A 8 14.97 5.22 6.57
C GLN A 8 15.50 5.39 8.01
N ASN A 9 14.62 5.66 8.97
CA ASN A 9 14.92 5.72 10.41
C ASN A 9 14.93 4.34 11.10
N LYS A 10 14.69 3.26 10.35
CA LYS A 10 14.56 1.86 10.83
C LYS A 10 13.50 1.61 11.90
N HIS A 11 12.54 2.52 12.07
CA HIS A 11 11.44 2.36 13.01
C HIS A 11 10.38 1.36 12.52
N ASP A 12 10.10 1.40 11.22
CA ASP A 12 9.05 0.61 10.59
C ASP A 12 9.66 -0.43 9.67
N THR A 13 9.11 -1.64 9.73
CA THR A 13 9.48 -2.74 8.83
C THR A 13 8.24 -3.40 8.28
N ILE A 14 8.14 -3.44 6.96
CA ILE A 14 7.15 -4.22 6.24
C ILE A 14 7.82 -5.51 5.75
N ARG A 15 7.20 -6.66 5.95
CA ARG A 15 7.72 -7.96 5.50
C ARG A 15 6.76 -8.61 4.51
N PHE A 16 7.32 -9.33 3.54
CA PHE A 16 6.57 -9.99 2.47
C PHE A 16 6.80 -11.50 2.54
N THR A 17 5.73 -12.26 2.38
CA THR A 17 5.82 -13.69 2.04
C THR A 17 5.22 -13.91 0.66
N TYR A 18 5.72 -14.94 -0.02
CA TYR A 18 5.34 -15.24 -1.39
C TYR A 18 4.78 -16.66 -1.50
N GLN A 19 4.00 -16.89 -2.55
CA GLN A 19 3.52 -18.20 -2.96
C GLN A 19 3.84 -18.43 -4.43
N LEU A 20 4.28 -19.64 -4.75
CA LEU A 20 4.67 -20.02 -6.11
C LEU A 20 3.44 -20.32 -6.96
N GLN A 21 3.37 -19.76 -8.17
CA GLN A 21 2.42 -20.14 -9.21
C GLN A 21 3.14 -20.57 -10.48
N GLY A 22 2.72 -21.69 -11.08
CA GLY A 22 3.25 -22.15 -12.36
C GLY A 22 2.33 -21.72 -13.50
N ILE A 23 2.80 -20.79 -14.32
CA ILE A 23 2.05 -20.29 -15.48
C ILE A 23 2.62 -20.94 -16.73
N ARG A 24 1.76 -21.68 -17.44
CA ARG A 24 2.02 -22.11 -18.81
C ARG A 24 1.31 -21.13 -19.74
N LEU A 25 2.06 -20.37 -20.51
CA LEU A 25 1.47 -19.44 -21.46
C LEU A 25 0.89 -20.22 -22.66
N PRO A 26 -0.25 -19.77 -23.22
CA PRO A 26 -0.82 -20.37 -24.42
C PRO A 26 0.17 -20.35 -25.60
N GLU A 27 0.14 -21.40 -26.41
CA GLU A 27 0.91 -21.46 -27.65
C GLU A 27 0.52 -20.29 -28.57
N GLN A 28 1.54 -19.60 -29.07
CA GLN A 28 1.38 -18.65 -30.16
C GLN A 28 1.88 -19.27 -31.45
N THR A 29 1.09 -19.16 -32.51
CA THR A 29 1.51 -19.59 -33.84
C THR A 29 2.50 -18.60 -34.41
N GLY A 30 3.75 -19.03 -34.53
CA GLY A 30 4.72 -18.46 -35.45
C GLY A 30 4.79 -19.28 -36.72
N GLN A 31 5.17 -18.65 -37.84
CA GLN A 31 5.48 -19.36 -39.08
C GLN A 31 6.78 -18.85 -39.67
N SER A 32 7.48 -19.73 -40.37
CA SER A 32 8.55 -19.31 -41.27
C SER A 32 8.50 -20.09 -42.58
N LEU A 33 9.07 -19.48 -43.62
CA LEU A 33 9.15 -20.03 -44.97
C LEU A 33 10.56 -19.76 -45.49
N GLN A 34 11.22 -20.80 -45.98
CA GLN A 34 12.58 -20.69 -46.52
C GLN A 34 12.56 -20.69 -48.04
N VAL A 35 13.34 -19.78 -48.62
CA VAL A 35 13.60 -19.67 -50.05
C VAL A 35 15.11 -19.72 -50.26
N GLU A 36 15.56 -20.62 -51.12
CA GLU A 36 16.95 -20.83 -51.49
C GLU A 36 17.24 -20.25 -52.88
N ASP A 37 18.19 -19.32 -52.94
CA ASP A 37 18.71 -18.68 -54.15
C ASP A 37 20.09 -19.25 -54.48
N ASN A 38 20.29 -19.82 -55.67
CA ASN A 38 21.62 -20.24 -56.11
C ASN A 38 22.44 -19.03 -56.58
N GLU A 39 23.68 -18.91 -56.12
CA GLU A 39 24.57 -17.76 -56.42
C GLU A 39 25.78 -18.14 -57.29
N THR A 40 26.28 -19.37 -57.19
CA THR A 40 27.46 -19.81 -57.97
C THR A 40 27.43 -21.33 -58.12
N VAL A 41 27.66 -21.84 -59.33
CA VAL A 41 27.82 -23.28 -59.62
C VAL A 41 29.02 -23.41 -60.55
N ASP A 42 30.14 -23.97 -60.06
CA ASP A 42 31.26 -24.37 -60.92
C ASP A 42 30.87 -25.67 -61.65
N ASN A 43 30.46 -25.54 -62.92
CA ASN A 43 29.99 -26.65 -63.76
C ASN A 43 31.08 -27.67 -64.11
N THR A 44 32.34 -27.41 -63.78
CA THR A 44 33.48 -28.25 -64.15
C THR A 44 33.56 -29.57 -63.36
N TYR A 45 32.84 -29.70 -62.24
CA TYR A 45 32.91 -30.86 -61.32
C TYR A 45 31.58 -31.58 -61.06
N GLY A 46 30.63 -31.50 -62.01
CA GLY A 46 29.30 -32.11 -61.89
C GLY A 46 28.33 -31.21 -61.12
N GLY A 47 27.83 -30.17 -61.80
CA GLY A 47 26.84 -29.24 -61.26
C GLY A 47 25.48 -29.91 -61.05
N GLY A 48 25.09 -30.11 -59.80
CA GLY A 48 23.72 -30.43 -59.42
C GLY A 48 22.95 -29.17 -59.04
N THR A 49 21.65 -29.13 -59.36
CA THR A 49 20.74 -28.09 -58.86
C THR A 49 20.57 -28.25 -57.35
N TYR A 50 20.95 -27.25 -56.57
CA TYR A 50 21.00 -27.32 -55.09
C TYR A 50 19.79 -26.70 -54.36
N ALA A 51 18.83 -26.13 -55.10
CA ALA A 51 17.66 -25.49 -54.51
C ALA A 51 16.46 -26.44 -54.50
N THR A 52 16.16 -27.02 -53.33
CA THR A 52 14.87 -27.66 -53.07
C THR A 52 13.97 -26.67 -52.36
N ASN A 53 13.44 -25.70 -53.12
CA ASN A 53 12.52 -24.71 -52.57
C ASN A 53 11.20 -25.37 -52.12
N ASN A 54 11.04 -25.55 -50.81
CA ASN A 54 9.75 -25.91 -50.23
C ASN A 54 8.94 -24.63 -49.98
N TRP A 55 7.94 -24.38 -50.83
CA TRP A 55 7.14 -23.16 -50.83
C TRP A 55 6.04 -23.14 -49.76
N THR A 56 6.13 -24.01 -48.76
CA THR A 56 5.16 -24.12 -47.68
C THR A 56 5.73 -23.50 -46.40
N ALA A 57 4.92 -22.67 -45.75
CA ALA A 57 5.28 -22.13 -44.44
C ALA A 57 5.16 -23.25 -43.40
N PHE A 58 6.18 -23.40 -42.57
CA PHE A 58 6.16 -24.35 -41.46
C PHE A 58 5.94 -23.61 -40.13
N ALA A 59 5.23 -24.26 -39.22
CA ALA A 59 4.90 -23.68 -37.92
C ALA A 59 6.12 -23.70 -36.99
N SER A 60 6.33 -22.60 -36.27
CA SER A 60 7.28 -22.46 -35.18
C SER A 60 6.52 -22.09 -33.91
N ASN A 61 5.65 -22.99 -33.45
CA ASN A 61 4.88 -22.76 -32.22
C ASN A 61 5.84 -22.73 -31.04
N VAL A 62 5.80 -21.65 -30.26
CA VAL A 62 6.57 -21.52 -29.03
C VAL A 62 5.58 -21.51 -27.87
N SER A 63 5.82 -22.37 -26.89
CA SER A 63 5.20 -22.27 -25.57
C SER A 63 6.28 -21.96 -24.55
N SER A 64 6.00 -21.04 -23.64
CA SER A 64 6.85 -20.78 -22.49
C SER A 64 6.10 -21.12 -21.20
N SER A 65 6.87 -21.53 -20.20
CA SER A 65 6.40 -21.67 -18.82
C SER A 65 7.26 -20.78 -17.93
N VAL A 66 6.59 -20.15 -16.96
CA VAL A 66 7.24 -19.32 -15.95
C VAL A 66 6.70 -19.71 -14.59
N ASN A 67 7.59 -19.72 -13.60
CA ASN A 67 7.22 -19.82 -12.21
C ASN A 67 7.27 -18.43 -11.60
N GLU A 68 6.12 -17.91 -11.18
CA GLU A 68 5.99 -16.59 -10.57
C GLU A 68 5.86 -16.72 -9.05
N GLN A 69 6.36 -15.72 -8.34
CA GLN A 69 6.27 -15.62 -6.89
C GLN A 69 5.32 -14.48 -6.56
N ASP A 70 4.09 -14.83 -6.21
CA ASP A 70 3.05 -13.85 -5.91
C ASP A 70 3.06 -13.50 -4.44
N PRO A 71 2.82 -12.22 -4.07
CA PRO A 71 2.61 -11.86 -2.67
C PRO A 71 1.50 -12.70 -2.04
N LYS A 72 1.81 -13.33 -0.91
CA LYS A 72 0.88 -14.15 -0.13
C LYS A 72 0.40 -13.39 1.10
N GLU A 73 1.33 -12.85 1.89
CA GLU A 73 1.04 -12.00 3.03
C GLU A 73 2.01 -10.81 3.09
N ILE A 74 1.50 -9.67 3.53
CA ILE A 74 2.28 -8.48 3.87
C ILE A 74 2.06 -8.22 5.35
N PHE A 75 3.13 -8.17 6.12
CA PHE A 75 3.10 -7.90 7.55
C PHE A 75 3.61 -6.49 7.82
N PHE A 76 2.92 -5.78 8.70
CA PHE A 76 3.30 -4.47 9.21
C PHE A 76 2.94 -4.41 10.70
N LYS A 77 3.43 -3.42 11.44
CA LYS A 77 3.48 -3.46 12.90
C LYS A 77 2.11 -3.55 13.58
N ASN A 78 1.09 -2.93 13.01
CA ASN A 78 -0.29 -2.93 13.50
C ASN A 78 -1.25 -3.82 12.68
N GLY A 79 -0.77 -4.71 11.81
CA GLY A 79 -1.67 -5.53 11.00
C GLY A 79 -1.02 -6.41 9.93
N LYS A 80 -1.87 -7.01 9.09
CA LYS A 80 -1.42 -7.76 7.91
C LYS A 80 -2.39 -7.69 6.75
N VAL A 81 -1.88 -7.86 5.54
CA VAL A 81 -2.67 -8.11 4.32
C VAL A 81 -2.47 -9.56 3.88
N VAL A 82 -3.56 -10.25 3.52
CA VAL A 82 -3.54 -11.63 3.02
C VAL A 82 -4.15 -11.68 1.63
N PHE A 83 -3.44 -12.30 0.69
CA PHE A 83 -3.88 -12.50 -0.69
C PHE A 83 -4.36 -13.94 -0.86
N LYS A 84 -5.69 -14.12 -0.99
CA LYS A 84 -6.30 -15.43 -1.19
C LYS A 84 -6.54 -15.69 -2.66
N LEU A 85 -5.97 -16.78 -3.16
CA LEU A 85 -6.23 -17.27 -4.51
C LEU A 85 -7.56 -18.03 -4.57
N SER A 86 -8.14 -18.08 -5.77
CA SER A 86 -9.34 -18.87 -6.08
C SER A 86 -9.08 -20.35 -5.80
N PRO A 87 -10.10 -21.12 -5.35
CA PRO A 87 -9.97 -22.57 -5.21
C PRO A 87 -9.92 -23.31 -6.55
N SER A 88 -10.21 -22.64 -7.67
CA SER A 88 -10.23 -23.23 -9.01
C SER A 88 -9.11 -22.67 -9.88
N LEU A 89 -8.50 -23.53 -10.68
CA LEU A 89 -7.50 -23.14 -11.67
C LEU A 89 -8.10 -22.18 -12.69
N ARG A 90 -7.23 -21.31 -13.20
CA ARG A 90 -7.55 -20.45 -14.33
C ARG A 90 -7.88 -21.28 -15.56
N THR A 91 -9.10 -21.12 -16.07
CA THR A 91 -9.60 -21.81 -17.27
C THR A 91 -9.18 -21.13 -18.57
N ASP A 92 -8.63 -19.91 -18.49
CA ASP A 92 -8.10 -19.16 -19.63
C ASP A 92 -6.66 -19.54 -20.00
N LEU A 93 -6.05 -20.46 -19.24
CA LEU A 93 -4.72 -21.00 -19.46
C LEU A 93 -4.79 -22.46 -19.96
N PRO A 94 -3.76 -22.94 -20.69
CA PRO A 94 -3.72 -24.31 -21.21
C PRO A 94 -3.68 -25.36 -20.09
N SER A 95 -3.97 -26.61 -20.45
CA SER A 95 -3.79 -27.75 -19.54
C SER A 95 -2.34 -27.88 -19.07
N GLY A 96 -2.17 -28.33 -17.82
CA GLY A 96 -0.87 -28.44 -17.15
C GLY A 96 -0.39 -27.16 -16.45
N ASN A 97 -1.18 -26.08 -16.43
CA ASN A 97 -0.90 -24.92 -15.59
C ASN A 97 -1.26 -25.19 -14.11
N SER A 98 -0.59 -24.50 -13.20
CA SER A 98 -0.88 -24.52 -11.76
C SER A 98 -1.12 -23.10 -11.25
N SER A 99 -1.88 -22.30 -12.01
CA SER A 99 -2.15 -20.90 -11.69
C SER A 99 -3.62 -20.66 -11.34
N TYR A 100 -3.82 -19.89 -10.28
CA TYR A 100 -5.10 -19.52 -9.70
C TYR A 100 -5.23 -17.99 -9.71
N ALA A 101 -6.43 -17.48 -10.01
CA ALA A 101 -6.70 -16.05 -9.96
C ALA A 101 -6.75 -15.55 -8.51
N LEU A 102 -6.33 -14.31 -8.25
CA LEU A 102 -6.50 -13.66 -6.94
C LEU A 102 -7.98 -13.48 -6.61
N ASP A 103 -8.56 -14.26 -5.71
CA ASP A 103 -9.98 -14.17 -5.40
C ASP A 103 -10.30 -13.00 -4.47
N THR A 104 -9.56 -12.88 -3.37
CA THR A 104 -9.87 -11.96 -2.28
C THR A 104 -8.59 -11.41 -1.63
N ILE A 105 -8.59 -10.12 -1.27
CA ILE A 105 -7.59 -9.52 -0.36
C ILE A 105 -8.26 -9.24 0.98
N LEU A 106 -7.60 -9.66 2.07
CA LEU A 106 -8.06 -9.44 3.43
C LEU A 106 -7.08 -8.56 4.17
N VAL A 107 -7.58 -7.47 4.75
CA VAL A 107 -6.79 -6.57 5.60
C VAL A 107 -7.18 -6.84 7.05
N TYR A 108 -6.22 -7.14 7.90
CA TYR A 108 -6.41 -7.40 9.33
C TYR A 108 -5.67 -6.36 10.16
N ALA A 109 -6.30 -5.90 11.23
CA ALA A 109 -5.63 -5.17 12.30
C ALA A 109 -5.09 -6.13 13.36
N TYR A 110 -4.05 -5.71 14.07
CA TYR A 110 -3.51 -6.39 15.23
C TYR A 110 -4.17 -5.87 16.50
N ASP A 111 -4.75 -6.77 17.29
CA ASP A 111 -5.28 -6.47 18.60
C ASP A 111 -4.17 -6.62 19.65
N PHE A 112 -3.67 -5.50 20.13
CA PHE A 112 -2.57 -5.45 21.10
C PHE A 112 -2.96 -6.01 22.48
N ALA A 113 -4.23 -5.91 22.87
CA ALA A 113 -4.73 -6.46 24.13
C ALA A 113 -4.77 -8.00 24.07
N ARG A 114 -5.23 -8.57 22.95
CA ARG A 114 -5.30 -10.03 22.73
C ARG A 114 -4.00 -10.64 22.22
N LYS A 115 -3.06 -9.81 21.78
CA LYS A 115 -1.81 -10.20 21.10
C LYS A 115 -2.03 -11.10 19.89
N ASN A 116 -3.10 -10.84 19.15
CA ASN A 116 -3.45 -11.61 17.97
C ASN A 116 -4.07 -10.69 16.93
N TYR A 117 -4.06 -11.10 15.66
CA TYR A 117 -4.84 -10.41 14.65
C TYR A 117 -6.33 -10.58 14.95
N GLU A 118 -7.12 -9.59 14.59
CA GLU A 118 -8.57 -9.68 14.73
C GLU A 118 -9.12 -10.89 13.98
N SER A 119 -10.16 -11.51 14.55
CA SER A 119 -10.79 -12.71 13.96
C SER A 119 -11.51 -12.42 12.65
N ARG A 120 -11.88 -11.16 12.40
CA ARG A 120 -12.49 -10.69 11.15
C ARG A 120 -11.56 -9.70 10.46
N ALA A 121 -11.51 -9.76 9.14
CA ALA A 121 -10.80 -8.78 8.35
C ALA A 121 -11.52 -7.42 8.48
N GLN A 122 -10.72 -6.40 8.69
CA GLN A 122 -11.10 -5.01 8.74
C GLN A 122 -11.67 -4.51 7.40
N LYS A 123 -11.10 -4.99 6.29
CA LYS A 123 -11.63 -4.83 4.94
C LYS A 123 -11.44 -6.12 4.16
N THR A 124 -12.42 -6.43 3.32
CA THR A 124 -12.38 -7.56 2.40
C THR A 124 -12.61 -7.07 0.98
N ILE A 125 -11.61 -7.22 0.12
CA ILE A 125 -11.66 -6.80 -1.29
C ILE A 125 -11.84 -8.04 -2.13
N ILE A 126 -12.97 -8.15 -2.85
CA ILE A 126 -13.35 -9.31 -3.64
C ILE A 126 -13.30 -8.96 -5.12
N PHE A 127 -12.70 -9.84 -5.92
CA PHE A 127 -12.58 -9.67 -7.36
C PHE A 127 -13.54 -10.62 -8.09
N LYS A 128 -14.61 -10.09 -8.68
CA LYS A 128 -15.56 -10.88 -9.47
C LYS A 128 -15.12 -10.92 -10.93
N ARG A 129 -15.13 -12.12 -11.51
CA ARG A 129 -14.59 -12.38 -12.85
C ARG A 129 -15.51 -13.25 -13.67
N SER A 130 -15.38 -13.10 -14.98
CA SER A 130 -15.95 -13.97 -16.00
C SER A 130 -14.96 -14.09 -17.15
N SER A 131 -15.39 -14.63 -18.29
CA SER A 131 -14.58 -14.68 -19.50
C SER A 131 -15.13 -13.75 -20.56
N PHE A 132 -14.24 -13.19 -21.37
CA PHE A 132 -14.63 -12.52 -22.60
C PHE A 132 -15.36 -13.50 -23.54
N PRO A 133 -16.32 -13.03 -24.36
CA PRO A 133 -16.85 -13.82 -25.46
C PRO A 133 -15.72 -14.29 -26.39
N VAL A 134 -15.82 -15.52 -26.88
CA VAL A 134 -14.83 -16.11 -27.79
C VAL A 134 -15.51 -16.65 -29.04
N MET A 135 -14.79 -16.67 -30.16
CA MET A 135 -15.28 -17.33 -31.37
C MET A 135 -15.42 -18.85 -31.16
N SER A 136 -16.18 -19.52 -32.03
CA SER A 136 -16.33 -20.99 -31.97
C SER A 136 -14.96 -21.69 -32.05
N GLY A 137 -14.69 -22.61 -31.12
CA GLY A 137 -13.37 -23.24 -30.95
C GLY A 137 -12.30 -22.34 -30.30
N GLY A 138 -12.65 -21.14 -29.85
CA GLY A 138 -11.77 -20.19 -29.17
C GLY A 138 -11.50 -20.55 -27.71
N THR A 139 -10.37 -20.09 -27.18
CA THR A 139 -9.97 -20.28 -25.78
C THR A 139 -10.50 -19.13 -24.92
N ALA A 140 -11.16 -19.45 -23.80
CA ALA A 140 -11.64 -18.46 -22.83
C ALA A 140 -10.51 -17.52 -22.40
N ARG A 141 -10.84 -16.24 -22.17
CA ARG A 141 -9.92 -15.22 -21.64
C ARG A 141 -10.56 -14.54 -20.46
N MET A 142 -9.92 -14.59 -19.29
CA MET A 142 -10.51 -14.08 -18.06
C MET A 142 -10.56 -12.54 -18.06
N ARG A 143 -11.61 -11.97 -17.48
CA ARG A 143 -11.81 -10.52 -17.29
C ARG A 143 -12.32 -10.21 -15.90
N LEU A 144 -12.10 -8.98 -15.44
CA LEU A 144 -12.58 -8.49 -14.16
C LEU A 144 -13.91 -7.78 -14.35
N ASP A 145 -15.02 -8.31 -13.81
CA ASP A 145 -16.33 -7.70 -13.96
C ASP A 145 -16.60 -6.65 -12.88
N SER A 146 -16.14 -6.89 -11.65
CA SER A 146 -16.30 -5.92 -10.56
C SER A 146 -15.28 -6.12 -9.44
N VAL A 147 -14.99 -5.04 -8.71
CA VAL A 147 -14.30 -5.06 -7.43
C VAL A 147 -15.29 -4.66 -6.34
N GLN A 148 -15.46 -5.53 -5.36
CA GLN A 148 -16.33 -5.31 -4.21
C GLN A 148 -15.47 -5.11 -2.96
N ILE A 149 -15.79 -4.10 -2.16
CA ILE A 149 -15.16 -3.85 -0.87
C ILE A 149 -16.22 -4.05 0.20
N LEU A 150 -15.96 -4.96 1.12
CA LEU A 150 -16.79 -5.26 2.28
C LEU A 150 -16.12 -4.70 3.53
N ASP A 151 -16.95 -4.32 4.48
CA ASP A 151 -16.55 -3.83 5.80
C ASP A 151 -16.26 -4.99 6.78
N LYS A 152 -15.92 -4.66 8.03
CA LYS A 152 -15.66 -5.64 9.11
C LYS A 152 -16.89 -6.50 9.44
N ALA A 153 -18.10 -5.98 9.21
CA ALA A 153 -19.35 -6.70 9.36
C ALA A 153 -19.66 -7.63 8.17
N GLN A 154 -18.80 -7.65 7.13
CA GLN A 154 -19.00 -8.35 5.85
C GLN A 154 -20.18 -7.80 5.04
N SER A 155 -20.52 -6.53 5.26
CA SER A 155 -21.52 -5.80 4.49
C SER A 155 -20.85 -5.14 3.29
N LEU A 156 -21.54 -5.15 2.14
CA LEU A 156 -21.00 -4.60 0.90
C LEU A 156 -21.00 -3.07 0.95
N LEU A 157 -19.81 -2.49 1.03
CA LEU A 157 -19.57 -1.04 1.16
C LEU A 157 -19.46 -0.37 -0.22
N GLN A 158 -18.64 -0.93 -1.11
CA GLN A 158 -18.37 -0.35 -2.44
C GLN A 158 -18.41 -1.42 -3.52
N THR A 159 -18.96 -1.08 -4.68
CA THR A 159 -18.84 -1.90 -5.89
C THR A 159 -18.40 -1.03 -7.06
N TYR A 160 -17.26 -1.37 -7.64
CA TYR A 160 -16.82 -0.86 -8.93
C TYR A 160 -17.18 -1.88 -10.00
N ARG A 161 -17.81 -1.48 -11.10
CA ARG A 161 -18.17 -2.41 -12.20
C ARG A 161 -17.48 -1.99 -13.49
N PHE A 162 -17.06 -2.98 -14.28
CA PHE A 162 -16.31 -2.78 -15.51
C PHE A 162 -17.09 -3.37 -16.69
N THR A 163 -17.37 -2.54 -17.68
CA THR A 163 -17.96 -3.00 -18.95
C THR A 163 -16.93 -2.93 -20.04
N TYR A 164 -16.85 -3.97 -20.87
CA TYR A 164 -15.88 -4.10 -21.96
C TYR A 164 -16.59 -4.21 -23.31
N ASP A 165 -15.84 -4.00 -24.39
CA ASP A 165 -16.28 -4.38 -25.74
C ASP A 165 -16.57 -5.88 -25.82
N SER A 166 -17.69 -6.23 -26.44
CA SER A 166 -18.20 -7.61 -26.50
C SER A 166 -17.81 -8.34 -27.79
N THR A 167 -16.95 -7.77 -28.65
CA THR A 167 -16.47 -8.45 -29.85
C THR A 167 -15.78 -9.76 -29.45
N PRO A 168 -16.21 -10.92 -29.99
CA PRO A 168 -15.64 -12.20 -29.64
C PRO A 168 -14.15 -12.28 -29.96
N LEU A 169 -13.36 -12.79 -29.02
CA LEU A 169 -11.92 -12.92 -29.18
C LEU A 169 -11.56 -14.20 -29.95
N PRO A 170 -10.49 -14.16 -30.78
CA PRO A 170 -9.98 -15.34 -31.46
C PRO A 170 -9.28 -16.33 -30.50
N ALA A 171 -9.03 -17.55 -30.96
CA ALA A 171 -8.09 -18.45 -30.28
C ALA A 171 -6.69 -17.83 -30.15
N TYR A 172 -5.89 -18.23 -29.15
CA TYR A 172 -4.52 -17.72 -28.95
C TYR A 172 -3.61 -17.95 -30.16
N PHE A 173 -3.80 -19.08 -30.85
CA PHE A 173 -3.07 -19.50 -32.05
C PHE A 173 -3.72 -19.03 -33.37
N SER A 174 -4.66 -18.07 -33.32
CA SER A 174 -5.30 -17.58 -34.54
C SER A 174 -4.32 -16.89 -35.49
N TYR A 175 -4.53 -17.07 -36.79
CA TYR A 175 -3.82 -16.39 -37.88
C TYR A 175 -4.36 -14.96 -38.12
N SER A 176 -5.47 -14.57 -37.49
CA SER A 176 -6.11 -13.25 -37.64
C SER A 176 -5.45 -12.19 -36.78
N LYS A 177 -4.16 -11.96 -36.98
CA LYS A 177 -3.37 -10.98 -36.23
C LYS A 177 -2.69 -10.01 -37.19
N ASP A 178 -2.68 -8.73 -36.85
CA ASP A 178 -1.94 -7.72 -37.61
C ASP A 178 -0.43 -7.81 -37.35
N PHE A 179 0.35 -6.89 -37.94
CA PHE A 179 1.81 -6.80 -37.71
C PHE A 179 2.20 -6.50 -36.25
N TRP A 180 1.27 -6.02 -35.45
CA TRP A 180 1.47 -5.57 -34.07
C TRP A 180 0.90 -6.55 -33.04
N GLY A 181 0.37 -7.69 -33.51
CA GLY A 181 -0.21 -8.74 -32.68
C GLY A 181 -1.69 -8.53 -32.30
N TYR A 182 -2.34 -7.47 -32.78
CA TYR A 182 -3.76 -7.23 -32.50
C TYR A 182 -4.68 -8.04 -33.40
N TYR A 183 -5.86 -8.39 -32.89
CA TYR A 183 -6.88 -9.09 -33.66
C TYR A 183 -7.39 -8.22 -34.82
N ASN A 184 -7.34 -8.76 -36.05
CA ASN A 184 -7.76 -8.05 -37.25
C ASN A 184 -8.85 -8.77 -38.08
N GLY A 185 -9.21 -10.00 -37.69
CA GLY A 185 -10.27 -10.80 -38.32
C GLY A 185 -10.01 -11.26 -39.76
N LYS A 186 -8.83 -11.01 -40.33
CA LYS A 186 -8.56 -11.26 -41.76
C LYS A 186 -8.49 -12.74 -42.12
N MET A 187 -8.20 -13.61 -41.16
CA MET A 187 -8.06 -15.05 -41.35
C MET A 187 -9.15 -15.83 -40.61
N ASP A 188 -10.30 -15.22 -40.30
CA ASP A 188 -11.37 -15.85 -39.52
C ASP A 188 -12.29 -16.74 -40.38
N ASP A 189 -12.38 -16.50 -41.69
CA ASP A 189 -13.28 -17.24 -42.57
C ASP A 189 -13.01 -18.75 -42.49
N PRO A 190 -13.96 -19.58 -42.02
CA PRO A 190 -13.79 -21.02 -41.90
C PRO A 190 -13.40 -21.70 -43.22
N ASN A 191 -13.81 -21.16 -44.37
CA ASN A 191 -13.58 -21.74 -45.70
C ASN A 191 -12.22 -21.37 -46.31
N MET A 192 -11.45 -20.50 -45.65
CA MET A 192 -10.15 -20.08 -46.17
C MET A 192 -9.12 -21.20 -46.08
N THR A 193 -8.53 -21.57 -47.23
CA THR A 193 -7.61 -22.70 -47.38
C THR A 193 -6.15 -22.36 -47.12
N ASN A 194 -5.72 -21.11 -47.36
CA ASN A 194 -4.35 -20.63 -47.14
C ASN A 194 -4.26 -19.72 -45.89
N ARG A 195 -4.35 -20.31 -44.70
CA ARG A 195 -4.15 -19.59 -43.42
C ARG A 195 -2.67 -19.41 -43.14
N THR A 196 -2.19 -18.18 -43.16
CA THR A 196 -0.79 -17.89 -42.85
C THR A 196 -0.59 -16.50 -42.26
N LEU A 197 0.36 -16.38 -41.35
CA LEU A 197 0.86 -15.10 -40.85
C LEU A 197 2.00 -14.54 -41.71
N ILE A 198 2.53 -15.32 -42.66
CA ILE A 198 3.52 -14.80 -43.62
C ILE A 198 2.79 -13.79 -44.52
N PRO A 199 3.19 -12.52 -44.53
CA PRO A 199 2.57 -11.52 -45.39
C PRO A 199 2.69 -11.91 -46.87
N ARG A 200 1.70 -11.55 -47.69
CA ARG A 200 1.80 -11.74 -49.14
C ARG A 200 3.04 -11.04 -49.66
N THR A 201 4.04 -11.78 -50.11
CA THR A 201 5.35 -11.23 -50.51
C THR A 201 5.69 -11.72 -51.92
N LYS A 202 6.06 -10.81 -52.82
CA LYS A 202 6.65 -11.20 -54.11
C LYS A 202 8.13 -11.45 -53.90
N VAL A 203 8.59 -12.66 -54.21
CA VAL A 203 10.00 -13.05 -54.13
C VAL A 203 10.48 -13.45 -55.51
N ASP A 204 11.67 -12.97 -55.87
CA ASP A 204 12.39 -13.35 -57.06
C ASP A 204 13.49 -14.33 -56.67
N VAL A 205 13.56 -15.49 -57.32
CA VAL A 205 14.41 -16.62 -56.92
C VAL A 205 15.30 -17.07 -58.07
N ASN A 206 16.60 -17.21 -57.81
CA ASN A 206 17.52 -17.80 -58.79
C ASN A 206 17.59 -19.31 -58.58
N MET A 207 17.10 -20.09 -59.55
CA MET A 207 17.09 -21.56 -59.44
C MET A 207 18.42 -22.21 -59.84
N GLY A 208 19.43 -21.42 -60.26
CA GLY A 208 20.77 -21.93 -60.56
C GLY A 208 20.82 -22.84 -61.79
N ASP A 209 19.91 -22.61 -62.75
CA ASP A 209 20.06 -23.21 -64.08
C ASP A 209 21.25 -22.57 -64.82
N ALA A 210 21.73 -23.23 -65.88
CA ALA A 210 22.90 -22.76 -66.65
C ALA A 210 22.70 -21.39 -67.32
N MET A 211 21.48 -20.84 -67.30
CA MET A 211 21.11 -19.56 -67.92
C MET A 211 20.91 -18.44 -66.89
N GLY A 212 20.92 -18.72 -65.59
CA GLY A 212 20.71 -17.74 -64.52
C GLY A 212 19.26 -17.23 -64.44
N THR A 213 18.27 -18.05 -64.80
CA THR A 213 16.86 -17.63 -64.85
C THR A 213 16.32 -17.23 -63.48
N ILE A 214 15.69 -16.06 -63.40
CA ILE A 214 15.00 -15.56 -62.21
C ILE A 214 13.52 -15.92 -62.26
N TYR A 215 13.02 -16.62 -61.24
CA TYR A 215 11.62 -16.99 -61.09
C TYR A 215 10.94 -16.12 -60.04
N SER A 216 9.92 -15.36 -60.44
CA SER A 216 9.08 -14.57 -59.52
C SER A 216 7.89 -15.40 -59.00
N ARG A 217 7.68 -15.42 -57.67
CA ARG A 217 6.52 -16.08 -57.04
C ARG A 217 5.98 -15.25 -55.88
N TYR A 218 4.67 -15.33 -55.65
CA TYR A 218 4.08 -14.85 -54.39
C TYR A 218 4.13 -15.95 -53.33
N ILE A 219 4.65 -15.61 -52.16
CA ILE A 219 4.64 -16.44 -50.94
C ILE A 219 3.74 -15.80 -49.89
N GLY A 220 3.33 -16.59 -48.90
CA GLY A 220 2.49 -16.14 -47.78
C GLY A 220 1.01 -16.02 -48.15
N ALA A 221 0.34 -15.06 -47.52
CA ALA A 221 -1.11 -14.88 -47.62
C ALA A 221 -1.58 -14.54 -49.04
N ASP A 222 -2.82 -14.87 -49.36
CA ASP A 222 -3.41 -14.50 -50.66
C ASP A 222 -3.80 -13.01 -50.71
N ASP A 223 -4.13 -12.41 -49.57
CA ASP A 223 -4.43 -10.99 -49.44
C ASP A 223 -3.21 -10.19 -48.92
N SER A 224 -2.86 -9.13 -49.66
CA SER A 224 -1.86 -8.13 -49.26
C SER A 224 -2.22 -7.34 -47.98
N THR A 225 -3.49 -7.33 -47.57
CA THR A 225 -3.96 -6.63 -46.36
C THR A 225 -4.11 -7.54 -45.15
N SER A 226 -3.73 -8.82 -45.26
CA SER A 226 -3.93 -9.85 -44.23
C SER A 226 -3.31 -9.52 -42.87
N ARG A 227 -2.24 -8.73 -42.83
CA ARG A 227 -1.56 -8.26 -41.61
C ARG A 227 -1.82 -6.78 -41.30
N ASN A 228 -2.72 -6.12 -42.02
CA ASN A 228 -3.09 -4.72 -41.70
C ASN A 228 -3.94 -4.67 -40.42
N PRO A 229 -3.83 -3.60 -39.63
CA PRO A 229 -4.73 -3.36 -38.51
C PRO A 229 -6.19 -3.22 -38.97
N ASP A 230 -7.12 -3.73 -38.17
CA ASP A 230 -8.56 -3.53 -38.35
C ASP A 230 -9.13 -2.70 -37.21
N THR A 231 -9.78 -1.59 -37.55
CA THR A 231 -10.23 -0.59 -36.55
C THR A 231 -11.39 -1.04 -35.67
N LEU A 232 -12.13 -2.08 -36.07
CA LEU A 232 -13.25 -2.64 -35.32
C LEU A 232 -12.79 -3.84 -34.50
N LYS A 233 -12.04 -4.76 -35.11
CA LYS A 233 -11.60 -6.01 -34.45
C LYS A 233 -10.60 -5.76 -33.33
N MET A 234 -9.75 -4.74 -33.45
CA MET A 234 -8.78 -4.37 -32.41
C MET A 234 -9.44 -3.91 -31.11
N GLN A 235 -10.70 -3.46 -31.15
CA GLN A 235 -11.43 -3.02 -29.95
C GLN A 235 -11.90 -4.18 -29.06
N ALA A 236 -11.79 -5.43 -29.53
CA ALA A 236 -12.28 -6.58 -28.78
C ALA A 236 -11.68 -6.67 -27.36
N GLY A 237 -12.56 -6.71 -26.35
CA GLY A 237 -12.18 -6.79 -24.95
C GLY A 237 -11.66 -5.49 -24.32
N ILE A 238 -11.66 -4.34 -25.01
CA ILE A 238 -11.24 -3.06 -24.41
C ILE A 238 -12.25 -2.56 -23.38
N LEU A 239 -11.79 -1.92 -22.31
CA LEU A 239 -12.66 -1.31 -21.29
C LEU A 239 -13.47 -0.17 -21.91
N LYS A 240 -14.80 -0.19 -21.76
CA LYS A 240 -15.70 0.87 -22.24
C LYS A 240 -16.29 1.71 -21.12
N ARG A 241 -16.47 1.16 -19.92
CA ARG A 241 -17.12 1.88 -18.82
C ARG A 241 -16.65 1.40 -17.45
N ILE A 242 -16.51 2.35 -16.53
CA ILE A 242 -16.35 2.10 -15.09
C ILE A 242 -17.55 2.73 -14.38
N ASP A 243 -18.29 1.93 -13.64
CA ASP A 243 -19.33 2.38 -12.71
C ASP A 243 -18.74 2.51 -11.31
N TYR A 244 -18.94 3.66 -10.68
CA TYR A 244 -18.40 3.95 -9.35
C TYR A 244 -19.44 3.69 -8.25
N PRO A 245 -19.00 3.42 -7.01
CA PRO A 245 -19.90 3.22 -5.86
C PRO A 245 -20.81 4.42 -5.56
N THR A 246 -20.47 5.61 -6.05
CA THR A 246 -21.24 6.86 -5.89
C THR A 246 -22.36 7.01 -6.92
N GLY A 247 -22.56 6.05 -7.82
CA GLY A 247 -23.65 6.05 -8.81
C GLY A 247 -23.30 6.74 -10.13
N GLY A 248 -22.27 7.58 -10.12
CA GLY A 248 -21.64 8.09 -11.32
C GLY A 248 -20.90 7.00 -12.09
N TYR A 249 -20.61 7.26 -13.36
CA TYR A 249 -19.85 6.35 -14.22
C TYR A 249 -19.03 7.12 -15.24
N THR A 250 -17.94 6.51 -15.70
CA THR A 250 -17.11 7.05 -16.79
C THR A 250 -17.17 6.13 -17.98
N VAL A 251 -17.43 6.68 -19.17
CA VAL A 251 -17.39 5.98 -20.46
C VAL A 251 -16.13 6.38 -21.23
N PHE A 252 -15.46 5.40 -21.81
CA PHE A 252 -14.25 5.56 -22.61
C PHE A 252 -14.55 5.15 -24.05
N ASN A 253 -14.34 6.07 -24.99
CA ASN A 253 -14.41 5.79 -26.41
C ASN A 253 -13.00 5.79 -26.97
N PHE A 254 -12.63 4.70 -27.63
CA PHE A 254 -11.32 4.52 -28.23
C PHE A 254 -11.37 4.65 -29.75
N GLU A 255 -10.23 4.97 -30.35
CA GLU A 255 -10.01 4.88 -31.80
C GLU A 255 -8.61 4.34 -32.09
N THR A 256 -8.40 3.81 -33.30
CA THR A 256 -7.10 3.21 -33.69
C THR A 256 -6.01 4.27 -33.84
N ASN A 257 -4.80 3.91 -33.39
CA ASN A 257 -3.61 4.72 -33.64
C ASN A 257 -3.40 4.93 -35.14
N ARG A 258 -3.09 6.16 -35.54
CA ARG A 258 -2.90 6.52 -36.95
C ARG A 258 -1.84 7.59 -37.13
N TYR A 259 -1.18 7.58 -38.27
CA TYR A 259 -0.24 8.60 -38.73
C TYR A 259 -0.46 8.93 -40.20
N PHE A 260 0.15 10.01 -40.68
CA PHE A 260 0.11 10.42 -42.09
C PHE A 260 1.45 10.11 -42.74
N TYR A 261 1.42 9.47 -43.90
CA TYR A 261 2.59 9.18 -44.71
C TYR A 261 2.27 9.36 -46.19
N ASN A 262 3.03 10.21 -46.89
CA ASN A 262 2.82 10.55 -48.30
C ASN A 262 1.35 10.91 -48.63
N GLY A 263 0.72 11.73 -47.79
CA GLY A 263 -0.67 12.17 -47.97
C GLY A 263 -1.74 11.11 -47.64
N VAL A 264 -1.36 9.90 -47.20
CA VAL A 264 -2.29 8.81 -46.88
C VAL A 264 -2.29 8.54 -45.37
N THR A 265 -3.48 8.40 -44.80
CA THR A 265 -3.63 7.94 -43.41
C THR A 265 -3.30 6.45 -43.32
N ARG A 266 -2.43 6.10 -42.38
CA ARG A 266 -2.04 4.73 -42.08
C ARG A 266 -2.39 4.40 -40.63
N PHE A 267 -2.91 3.20 -40.41
CA PHE A 267 -3.19 2.68 -39.07
C PHE A 267 -2.01 1.83 -38.58
N VAL A 268 -1.78 1.87 -37.27
CA VAL A 268 -0.75 1.08 -36.57
C VAL A 268 -1.38 0.43 -35.34
N GLY A 269 -0.62 -0.45 -34.69
CA GLY A 269 -1.06 -1.17 -33.51
C GLY A 269 -1.51 -0.26 -32.37
N GLY A 270 -2.52 -0.73 -31.65
CA GLY A 270 -3.04 -0.10 -30.44
C GLY A 270 -4.15 0.92 -30.67
N LEU A 271 -4.80 1.25 -29.56
CA LEU A 271 -5.91 2.19 -29.49
C LEU A 271 -5.50 3.40 -28.64
N ARG A 272 -6.11 4.55 -28.94
CA ARG A 272 -6.01 5.78 -28.14
C ARG A 272 -7.39 6.26 -27.73
N ILE A 273 -7.46 7.06 -26.68
CA ILE A 273 -8.71 7.63 -26.20
C ILE A 273 -9.19 8.71 -27.17
N LYS A 274 -10.37 8.51 -27.75
CA LYS A 274 -11.07 9.52 -28.54
C LYS A 274 -11.86 10.49 -27.66
N SER A 275 -12.55 9.96 -26.65
CA SER A 275 -13.25 10.77 -25.65
C SER A 275 -13.47 10.03 -24.34
N ILE A 276 -13.61 10.82 -23.28
CA ILE A 276 -14.00 10.37 -21.93
C ILE A 276 -15.26 11.14 -21.56
N GLN A 277 -16.28 10.44 -21.10
CA GLN A 277 -17.54 11.02 -20.64
C GLN A 277 -17.76 10.63 -19.19
N SER A 278 -17.82 11.61 -18.29
CA SER A 278 -18.04 11.37 -16.86
C SER A 278 -19.44 11.83 -16.46
N PHE A 279 -20.22 10.90 -15.93
CA PHE A 279 -21.59 11.10 -15.49
C PHE A 279 -21.63 11.09 -13.97
N TYR A 280 -22.31 12.06 -13.36
CA TYR A 280 -22.51 12.10 -11.91
C TYR A 280 -23.66 11.20 -11.44
N GLY A 281 -24.46 10.64 -12.37
CA GLY A 281 -25.56 9.73 -12.08
C GLY A 281 -26.34 9.33 -13.34
N ILE A 282 -27.36 8.50 -13.19
CA ILE A 282 -28.24 8.07 -14.28
C ILE A 282 -29.03 9.27 -14.83
N GLY A 283 -28.99 9.49 -16.14
CA GLY A 283 -29.67 10.62 -16.80
C GLY A 283 -28.97 11.98 -16.69
N ALA A 284 -27.81 12.06 -16.00
CA ALA A 284 -27.03 13.29 -15.93
C ALA A 284 -26.42 13.67 -17.28
N ILE A 285 -26.30 14.97 -17.55
CA ILE A 285 -25.50 15.46 -18.69
C ILE A 285 -24.02 15.21 -18.34
N PRO A 286 -23.27 14.49 -19.20
CA PRO A 286 -21.89 14.17 -18.89
C PRO A 286 -20.97 15.38 -19.03
N VAL A 287 -19.91 15.40 -18.22
CA VAL A 287 -18.71 16.18 -18.54
C VAL A 287 -17.94 15.41 -19.60
N VAL A 288 -17.85 15.96 -20.80
CA VAL A 288 -17.18 15.35 -21.94
C VAL A 288 -15.79 15.94 -22.11
N ARG A 289 -14.80 15.09 -22.31
CA ARG A 289 -13.47 15.46 -22.78
C ARG A 289 -13.18 14.72 -24.08
N SER A 290 -12.88 15.46 -25.14
CA SER A 290 -12.62 14.89 -26.47
C SER A 290 -11.20 15.18 -26.91
N PHE A 291 -10.55 14.23 -27.56
CA PHE A 291 -9.14 14.33 -27.94
C PHE A 291 -9.00 14.32 -29.46
N GLN A 292 -8.26 15.29 -29.98
CA GLN A 292 -7.88 15.39 -31.38
C GLN A 292 -6.35 15.26 -31.50
N TYR A 293 -5.91 14.21 -32.17
CA TYR A 293 -4.50 13.93 -32.40
C TYR A 293 -4.08 14.55 -33.73
N ASN A 294 -3.49 15.74 -33.67
CA ASN A 294 -3.23 16.59 -34.84
C ASN A 294 -2.02 16.12 -35.65
N SER A 295 -0.98 15.65 -34.98
CA SER A 295 0.23 15.12 -35.61
C SER A 295 0.86 14.01 -34.79
N ALA A 296 1.53 13.09 -35.48
CA ALA A 296 2.20 11.96 -34.87
C ALA A 296 3.41 11.53 -35.70
N SER A 297 4.47 11.11 -35.02
CA SER A 297 5.74 10.67 -35.60
C SER A 297 5.90 9.16 -35.41
N PRO A 298 6.06 8.37 -36.50
CA PRO A 298 6.39 6.96 -36.40
C PRO A 298 7.64 6.72 -35.57
N ASN A 299 7.58 5.73 -34.69
CA ASN A 299 8.69 5.34 -33.81
C ASN A 299 9.14 3.90 -34.09
N PHE A 300 9.27 3.59 -35.38
CA PHE A 300 9.80 2.31 -35.85
C PHE A 300 10.82 2.57 -36.96
N PRO A 301 11.86 1.71 -37.08
CA PRO A 301 13.07 1.97 -37.87
C PRO A 301 12.90 1.83 -39.39
N SER A 302 11.86 2.43 -39.99
CA SER A 302 11.60 2.43 -41.43
C SER A 302 11.86 3.77 -42.12
N GLY A 303 12.49 4.73 -41.43
CA GLY A 303 12.65 6.10 -41.93
C GLY A 303 11.30 6.77 -42.24
N GLY A 304 10.25 6.42 -41.49
CA GLY A 304 8.87 6.87 -41.73
C GLY A 304 8.09 6.06 -42.78
N SER A 305 8.73 5.12 -43.49
CA SER A 305 8.07 4.24 -44.47
C SER A 305 7.18 3.19 -43.79
N PHE A 306 6.33 2.52 -44.57
CA PHE A 306 5.55 1.36 -44.10
C PHE A 306 6.49 0.24 -43.60
N LEU A 307 6.05 -0.57 -42.61
CA LEU A 307 6.79 -1.77 -42.19
C LEU A 307 7.04 -2.67 -43.41
N GLY A 308 8.27 -2.67 -43.91
CA GLY A 308 8.66 -3.40 -45.10
C GLY A 308 8.97 -4.87 -44.80
N TYR A 309 8.92 -5.71 -45.82
CA TYR A 309 9.19 -7.15 -45.72
C TYR A 309 10.59 -7.49 -45.18
N GLY A 310 11.55 -6.57 -45.27
CA GLY A 310 12.90 -6.74 -44.74
C GLY A 310 12.98 -6.95 -43.21
N PHE A 311 11.95 -6.53 -42.44
CA PHE A 311 11.86 -6.81 -41.00
C PHE A 311 11.53 -8.27 -40.69
N PHE A 312 10.88 -8.93 -41.64
CA PHE A 312 10.37 -10.29 -41.53
C PHE A 312 11.23 -11.28 -42.30
N GLN A 313 12.41 -10.85 -42.75
CA GLN A 313 13.31 -11.66 -43.56
C GLN A 313 14.69 -11.70 -42.92
N SER A 314 15.27 -12.88 -42.81
CA SER A 314 16.70 -13.06 -42.58
C SER A 314 17.32 -13.84 -43.74
N SER A 315 18.63 -13.72 -43.95
CA SER A 315 19.32 -14.45 -45.02
C SER A 315 20.63 -15.04 -44.51
N VAL A 316 20.90 -16.30 -44.87
CA VAL A 316 22.15 -16.99 -44.56
C VAL A 316 22.76 -17.48 -45.87
N ARG A 317 24.03 -17.16 -46.11
CA ARG A 317 24.79 -17.69 -47.25
C ARG A 317 25.46 -19.01 -46.85
N VAL A 318 25.24 -20.06 -47.65
CA VAL A 318 25.79 -21.39 -47.47
C VAL A 318 26.66 -21.72 -48.69
N GLY A 319 27.91 -22.12 -48.45
CA GLY A 319 28.87 -22.42 -49.52
C GLY A 319 29.53 -23.79 -49.34
N ARG A 320 29.82 -24.45 -50.47
CA ARG A 320 30.57 -25.71 -50.55
C ARG A 320 31.99 -25.46 -51.06
N LEU A 321 33.00 -25.97 -50.36
CA LEU A 321 34.41 -25.83 -50.71
C LEU A 321 34.99 -27.10 -51.36
N ARG A 322 36.10 -26.95 -52.08
CA ARG A 322 36.88 -28.07 -52.64
C ARG A 322 37.54 -28.89 -51.53
N GLN A 323 37.33 -30.22 -51.54
CA GLN A 323 37.85 -31.14 -50.51
C GLN A 323 39.34 -31.50 -50.65
N SER A 324 40.02 -31.11 -51.75
CA SER A 324 41.44 -31.45 -51.92
C SER A 324 42.21 -30.35 -52.66
N GLY A 325 43.21 -29.76 -51.99
CA GLY A 325 44.29 -28.97 -52.61
C GLY A 325 44.04 -27.49 -52.94
N GLY A 326 42.90 -26.87 -52.61
CA GLY A 326 42.72 -25.42 -52.83
C GLY A 326 41.43 -24.81 -52.27
N THR A 327 41.47 -23.51 -51.97
CA THR A 327 40.39 -22.70 -51.35
C THR A 327 39.32 -22.21 -52.36
N GLY A 328 38.89 -23.05 -53.29
CA GLY A 328 37.86 -22.70 -54.28
C GLY A 328 36.43 -22.99 -53.80
N LEU A 329 35.51 -22.03 -53.96
CA LEU A 329 34.07 -22.20 -53.78
C LEU A 329 33.50 -22.98 -54.98
N ILE A 330 32.94 -24.17 -54.75
CA ILE A 330 32.34 -25.02 -55.80
C ILE A 330 30.91 -24.56 -56.09
N ALA A 331 30.15 -24.31 -55.02
CA ALA A 331 28.78 -23.83 -55.13
C ALA A 331 28.41 -23.00 -53.92
N ALA A 332 27.53 -22.02 -54.10
CA ALA A 332 26.92 -21.28 -53.00
C ALA A 332 25.44 -21.02 -53.24
N LYS A 333 24.69 -21.01 -52.14
CA LYS A 333 23.29 -20.60 -52.10
C LYS A 333 23.04 -19.61 -50.96
N THR A 334 22.07 -18.72 -51.14
CA THR A 334 21.54 -17.86 -50.09
C THR A 334 20.17 -18.37 -49.67
N VAL A 335 20.03 -18.72 -48.40
CA VAL A 335 18.78 -19.15 -47.78
C VAL A 335 18.13 -17.93 -47.13
N ARG A 336 17.06 -17.42 -47.73
CA ARG A 336 16.19 -16.39 -47.14
C ARG A 336 15.11 -17.06 -46.31
N THR A 337 15.01 -16.72 -45.03
CA THR A 337 13.92 -17.14 -44.16
C THR A 337 12.97 -15.98 -43.96
N PHE A 338 11.73 -16.14 -44.42
CA PHE A 338 10.61 -15.23 -44.16
C PHE A 338 9.87 -15.70 -42.92
N SER A 339 9.71 -14.86 -41.91
CA SER A 339 9.10 -15.19 -40.62
C SER A 339 7.84 -14.37 -40.38
N SER A 340 6.87 -14.91 -39.66
CA SER A 340 5.66 -14.18 -39.25
C SER A 340 5.97 -13.10 -38.22
N GLU A 341 7.00 -13.36 -37.41
CA GLU A 341 7.57 -12.48 -36.42
C GLU A 341 8.74 -11.70 -37.02
N ALA A 342 8.91 -10.45 -36.62
CA ALA A 342 10.05 -9.69 -37.07
C ALA A 342 11.34 -10.23 -36.45
N ALA A 343 12.41 -10.22 -37.24
CA ALA A 343 13.76 -10.56 -36.80
C ALA A 343 14.35 -9.50 -35.84
N ASN A 344 13.76 -8.31 -35.81
CA ASN A 344 14.16 -7.18 -34.97
C ASN A 344 12.94 -6.59 -34.25
N ALA A 345 13.14 -5.98 -33.09
CA ALA A 345 12.09 -5.25 -32.40
C ALA A 345 11.53 -4.12 -33.28
N PHE A 346 10.21 -3.94 -33.30
CA PHE A 346 9.56 -2.87 -34.06
C PHE A 346 9.72 -1.49 -33.42
N THR A 347 9.95 -1.43 -32.13
CA THR A 347 10.01 -0.20 -31.33
C THR A 347 11.24 -0.21 -30.44
N GLY A 348 11.70 0.96 -30.00
CA GLY A 348 12.67 1.09 -28.91
C GLY A 348 12.17 0.55 -27.56
N ALA A 349 12.93 0.81 -26.48
CA ALA A 349 12.61 0.27 -25.16
C ALA A 349 11.27 0.78 -24.59
N ASP A 350 10.73 1.88 -25.13
CA ASP A 350 9.44 2.44 -24.73
C ASP A 350 8.22 1.69 -25.29
N GLY A 351 8.41 0.73 -26.21
CA GLY A 351 7.33 -0.12 -26.72
C GLY A 351 6.28 0.59 -27.57
N ASN A 352 6.46 1.89 -27.82
CA ASN A 352 5.46 2.75 -28.45
C ASN A 352 5.68 2.80 -29.96
N PRO A 353 4.69 2.41 -30.79
CA PRO A 353 4.83 2.46 -32.25
C PRO A 353 4.75 3.88 -32.81
N LEU A 354 4.21 4.82 -32.02
CA LEU A 354 3.90 6.17 -32.47
C LEU A 354 4.05 7.16 -31.31
N ALA A 355 4.68 8.30 -31.58
CA ALA A 355 4.74 9.44 -30.67
C ALA A 355 3.81 10.56 -31.16
N TYR A 356 2.80 10.93 -30.39
CA TYR A 356 1.94 12.07 -30.71
C TYR A 356 2.63 13.38 -30.33
N THR A 357 2.86 14.24 -31.32
CA THR A 357 3.58 15.51 -31.13
C THR A 357 2.67 16.69 -30.89
N ASN A 358 1.39 16.58 -31.27
CA ASN A 358 0.39 17.61 -31.07
C ASN A 358 -0.98 16.98 -30.77
N VAL A 359 -1.50 17.24 -29.58
CA VAL A 359 -2.81 16.76 -29.13
C VAL A 359 -3.64 17.95 -28.65
N THR A 360 -4.90 18.02 -29.06
CA THR A 360 -5.87 18.98 -28.54
C THR A 360 -6.93 18.27 -27.72
N GLU A 361 -7.13 18.69 -26.49
CA GLU A 361 -8.20 18.25 -25.59
C GLU A 361 -9.29 19.32 -25.56
N TYR A 362 -10.53 18.95 -25.88
CA TYR A 362 -11.68 19.85 -25.79
C TYR A 362 -12.45 19.60 -24.50
N GLN A 363 -12.87 20.68 -23.85
CA GLN A 363 -13.84 20.64 -22.75
C GLN A 363 -15.25 20.62 -23.35
N GLY A 364 -15.68 19.44 -23.77
CA GLY A 364 -16.87 19.19 -24.57
C GLY A 364 -16.59 18.27 -25.76
N ASP A 365 -17.47 18.30 -26.76
CA ASP A 365 -17.22 17.70 -28.06
C ASP A 365 -16.48 18.67 -29.00
N LEU A 366 -16.03 18.20 -30.17
CA LEU A 366 -15.24 19.02 -31.11
C LEU A 366 -15.98 20.29 -31.60
N ILE A 367 -17.31 20.26 -31.62
CA ILE A 367 -18.18 21.34 -32.10
C ILE A 367 -18.73 22.15 -30.91
N ASN A 368 -19.33 21.47 -29.94
CA ASN A 368 -19.94 22.01 -28.71
C ASN A 368 -18.98 21.83 -27.53
N ASN A 369 -18.08 22.81 -27.37
CA ASN A 369 -17.15 22.90 -26.24
C ASN A 369 -17.10 24.34 -25.71
N ILE A 370 -16.61 24.48 -24.48
CA ILE A 370 -16.40 25.78 -23.82
C ILE A 370 -14.94 26.27 -23.93
N GLY A 371 -14.06 25.42 -24.45
CA GLY A 371 -12.63 25.69 -24.52
C GLY A 371 -11.84 24.44 -24.90
N LYS A 372 -10.52 24.61 -25.04
CA LYS A 372 -9.60 23.53 -25.38
C LYS A 372 -8.22 23.74 -24.80
N SER A 373 -7.47 22.67 -24.62
CA SER A 373 -6.06 22.66 -24.25
C SER A 373 -5.26 22.03 -25.38
N VAL A 374 -4.23 22.73 -25.87
CA VAL A 374 -3.34 22.24 -26.93
C VAL A 374 -2.00 21.87 -26.32
N TYR A 375 -1.58 20.62 -26.50
CA TYR A 375 -0.34 20.05 -25.97
C TYR A 375 0.63 19.77 -27.12
N ILE A 376 1.87 20.21 -26.97
CA ILE A 376 2.97 19.93 -27.90
C ILE A 376 4.02 19.11 -27.15
N TYR A 377 4.41 17.97 -27.73
CA TYR A 377 5.36 17.04 -27.15
C TYR A 377 6.61 16.90 -28.00
N GLN A 378 7.72 16.61 -27.33
CA GLN A 378 9.00 16.30 -27.97
C GLN A 378 8.93 14.95 -28.71
N SER A 379 9.40 14.94 -29.95
CA SER A 379 9.63 13.70 -30.70
C SER A 379 11.08 13.58 -31.13
N ASN A 380 11.67 12.42 -30.83
CA ASN A 380 12.96 11.97 -31.30
C ASN A 380 12.75 10.56 -31.83
N SER A 381 12.81 10.35 -33.15
CA SER A 381 12.68 9.00 -33.71
C SER A 381 13.96 8.20 -33.43
N ASP A 382 13.81 6.90 -33.18
CA ASP A 382 14.93 5.98 -33.13
C ASP A 382 15.69 5.96 -34.46
N LEU A 383 17.01 5.79 -34.39
CA LEU A 383 17.87 5.75 -35.58
C LEU A 383 18.41 4.34 -35.79
N LEU A 384 18.44 3.91 -37.05
CA LEU A 384 19.13 2.69 -37.45
C LEU A 384 20.64 2.93 -37.44
N SER A 385 21.35 2.15 -36.64
CA SER A 385 22.81 2.07 -36.58
C SER A 385 23.26 0.76 -37.26
N SER A 386 24.27 0.85 -38.14
CA SER A 386 24.77 -0.32 -38.87
C SER A 386 25.93 -0.98 -38.12
N ALA A 387 25.71 -2.16 -37.54
CA ALA A 387 26.80 -3.08 -37.22
C ALA A 387 27.19 -3.83 -38.50
N THR A 388 28.12 -3.25 -39.26
CA THR A 388 28.45 -3.53 -40.67
C THR A 388 28.92 -4.96 -41.00
N TYR A 389 28.90 -5.90 -40.06
CA TYR A 389 29.41 -7.27 -40.24
C TYR A 389 28.37 -8.38 -40.00
N SER A 390 27.26 -8.14 -39.29
CA SER A 390 26.28 -9.19 -38.94
C SER A 390 25.00 -9.19 -39.79
N GLY A 391 24.71 -8.10 -40.51
CA GLY A 391 23.46 -7.95 -41.27
C GLY A 391 22.21 -7.71 -40.40
N THR A 392 22.36 -7.69 -39.07
CA THR A 392 21.31 -7.33 -38.11
C THR A 392 21.41 -5.83 -37.79
N PRO A 393 20.36 -5.03 -37.99
CA PRO A 393 20.36 -3.61 -37.63
C PRO A 393 20.44 -3.43 -36.10
N VAL A 394 21.22 -2.45 -35.65
CA VAL A 394 21.19 -1.93 -34.28
C VAL A 394 20.27 -0.71 -34.27
N ILE A 395 19.53 -0.51 -33.19
CA ILE A 395 18.67 0.67 -33.02
C ILE A 395 19.27 1.54 -31.93
N ASP A 396 19.61 2.79 -32.28
CA ASP A 396 19.92 3.83 -31.30
C ASP A 396 18.58 4.30 -30.70
N ASP A 397 18.32 3.90 -29.45
CA ASP A 397 17.09 4.24 -28.72
C ASP A 397 17.15 5.67 -28.17
N TYR A 398 16.13 6.47 -28.48
CA TYR A 398 15.93 7.83 -27.93
C TYR A 398 14.70 7.93 -27.01
N SER A 399 14.25 6.81 -26.45
CA SER A 399 13.11 6.74 -25.51
C SER A 399 13.23 7.74 -24.36
N HIS A 400 14.43 7.98 -23.81
CA HIS A 400 14.67 8.95 -22.72
C HIS A 400 14.42 10.42 -23.11
N LYS A 401 14.32 10.73 -24.41
CA LYS A 401 14.08 12.08 -24.94
C LYS A 401 12.69 12.29 -25.53
N ARG A 402 11.92 11.22 -25.75
CA ARG A 402 10.57 11.31 -26.32
C ARG A 402 9.52 11.63 -25.25
N GLY A 403 8.42 12.25 -25.68
CA GLY A 403 7.21 12.37 -24.85
C GLY A 403 7.25 13.50 -23.82
N HIS A 404 8.35 14.24 -23.70
CA HIS A 404 8.45 15.45 -22.88
C HIS A 404 7.46 16.51 -23.36
N LEU A 405 6.72 17.14 -22.43
CA LEU A 405 5.73 18.18 -22.76
C LEU A 405 6.47 19.50 -23.03
N LEU A 406 6.57 19.92 -24.29
CA LEU A 406 7.25 21.18 -24.66
C LEU A 406 6.37 22.41 -24.42
N SER A 407 5.06 22.31 -24.65
CA SER A 407 4.13 23.37 -24.29
C SER A 407 2.69 22.89 -24.10
N LYS A 408 1.95 23.63 -23.30
CA LYS A 408 0.50 23.51 -23.13
C LYS A 408 -0.13 24.89 -23.23
N THR A 409 -1.17 25.05 -24.04
CA THR A 409 -1.94 26.30 -24.07
C THR A 409 -3.42 26.01 -23.87
N ASP A 410 -4.01 26.63 -22.86
CA ASP A 410 -5.43 26.58 -22.56
C ASP A 410 -6.14 27.76 -23.24
N TYR A 411 -7.28 27.47 -23.88
CA TYR A 411 -8.10 28.42 -24.60
C TYR A 411 -9.54 28.39 -24.10
N VAL A 412 -10.17 29.55 -24.03
CA VAL A 412 -11.62 29.69 -23.91
C VAL A 412 -12.25 29.83 -25.30
N LYS A 413 -13.44 29.27 -25.50
CA LYS A 413 -14.22 29.47 -26.73
C LYS A 413 -15.11 30.71 -26.57
N LEU A 414 -15.01 31.65 -27.51
CA LEU A 414 -15.79 32.88 -27.53
C LEU A 414 -17.15 32.68 -28.24
N PRO A 415 -18.15 33.56 -28.02
CA PRO A 415 -19.47 33.46 -28.68
C PRO A 415 -19.44 33.46 -30.21
N ASN A 416 -18.40 34.03 -30.82
CA ASN A 416 -18.17 34.01 -32.28
C ASN A 416 -17.51 32.71 -32.80
N ASN A 417 -17.42 31.66 -31.96
CA ASN A 417 -16.75 30.38 -32.24
C ASN A 417 -15.23 30.43 -32.45
N THR A 418 -14.57 31.55 -32.13
CA THR A 418 -13.10 31.63 -32.10
C THR A 418 -12.55 31.24 -30.72
N TYR A 419 -11.25 30.97 -30.66
CA TYR A 419 -10.56 30.55 -29.43
C TYR A 419 -9.55 31.62 -29.01
N GLN A 420 -9.57 31.98 -27.73
CA GLN A 420 -8.64 32.94 -27.14
C GLN A 420 -7.81 32.25 -26.05
N PRO A 421 -6.47 32.41 -26.03
CA PRO A 421 -5.64 31.83 -24.99
C PRO A 421 -5.93 32.47 -23.64
N VAL A 422 -5.97 31.66 -22.58
CA VAL A 422 -6.12 32.11 -21.19
C VAL A 422 -4.89 31.80 -20.35
N LYS A 423 -4.20 30.71 -20.67
CA LYS A 423 -2.96 30.29 -20.01
C LYS A 423 -2.06 29.57 -21.02
N SER A 424 -0.75 29.83 -20.98
CA SER A 424 0.22 29.00 -21.71
C SER A 424 1.40 28.63 -20.82
N GLU A 425 1.86 27.41 -20.94
CA GLU A 425 3.04 26.85 -20.27
C GLU A 425 4.01 26.37 -21.35
N SER A 426 5.29 26.70 -21.21
CA SER A 426 6.37 26.16 -22.07
C SER A 426 7.48 25.60 -21.20
N TYR A 427 8.10 24.52 -21.65
CA TYR A 427 9.09 23.77 -20.90
C TYR A 427 10.33 23.54 -21.76
N ASP A 428 11.49 23.80 -21.17
CA ASP A 428 12.77 23.43 -21.76
C ASP A 428 13.37 22.27 -20.97
N TYR A 429 13.92 21.31 -21.67
CA TYR A 429 14.55 20.11 -21.13
C TYR A 429 16.06 20.13 -21.43
N VAL A 430 16.81 19.16 -20.89
CA VAL A 430 18.28 18.98 -20.91
C VAL A 430 18.94 19.40 -19.60
N ALA A 431 18.81 18.54 -18.58
CA ALA A 431 19.60 18.65 -17.35
C ALA A 431 20.93 17.87 -17.44
N PHE A 432 20.95 16.74 -18.16
CA PHE A 432 22.10 15.85 -18.26
C PHE A 432 22.43 15.57 -19.74
N ALA A 433 23.72 15.62 -20.10
CA ALA A 433 24.17 15.27 -21.44
C ALA A 433 24.07 13.75 -21.66
N ASP A 434 23.86 13.33 -22.91
CA ASP A 434 23.91 11.90 -23.23
C ASP A 434 25.30 11.32 -22.92
N SER A 435 25.30 10.14 -22.33
CA SER A 435 26.49 9.30 -22.20
C SER A 435 26.46 8.19 -23.25
N THR A 436 27.60 7.97 -23.89
CA THR A 436 27.80 6.83 -24.79
C THR A 436 28.69 5.82 -24.08
N TYR A 437 28.21 4.59 -23.94
CA TYR A 437 28.99 3.47 -23.42
C TYR A 437 29.37 2.56 -24.58
N ASP A 438 30.64 2.56 -24.95
CA ASP A 438 31.14 1.75 -26.07
C ASP A 438 31.22 0.27 -25.69
N ASN A 439 30.88 -0.62 -26.63
CA ASN A 439 31.03 -2.08 -26.53
C ASN A 439 30.30 -2.75 -25.35
N VAL A 440 29.26 -2.12 -24.77
CA VAL A 440 28.42 -2.76 -23.75
C VAL A 440 27.33 -3.65 -24.36
N GLY A 441 26.97 -3.42 -25.63
CA GLY A 441 26.08 -4.29 -26.40
C GLY A 441 26.85 -5.30 -27.24
N VAL A 442 26.30 -6.51 -27.42
CA VAL A 442 26.90 -7.56 -28.25
C VAL A 442 25.86 -8.14 -29.21
N LEU A 443 26.21 -8.18 -30.50
CA LEU A 443 25.53 -9.00 -31.51
C LEU A 443 26.38 -10.22 -31.82
N ILE A 444 25.75 -11.37 -32.03
CA ILE A 444 26.46 -12.60 -32.37
C ILE A 444 26.05 -13.03 -33.78
N ARG A 445 27.03 -13.13 -34.67
CA ARG A 445 26.87 -13.75 -35.99
C ARG A 445 27.36 -15.19 -35.93
N GLN A 446 26.53 -16.14 -36.38
CA GLN A 446 26.98 -17.52 -36.61
C GLN A 446 27.46 -17.67 -38.07
N VAL A 447 28.69 -18.13 -38.26
CA VAL A 447 29.22 -18.50 -39.58
C VAL A 447 29.03 -20.00 -39.77
N ARG A 448 27.96 -20.43 -40.46
CA ARG A 448 27.76 -21.85 -40.77
C ARG A 448 28.48 -22.22 -42.07
N GLN A 449 29.38 -23.20 -41.98
CA GLN A 449 29.96 -23.88 -43.13
C GLN A 449 29.51 -25.35 -43.07
N CYS A 450 28.77 -25.80 -44.09
CA CYS A 450 28.26 -27.17 -44.15
C CYS A 450 29.00 -27.95 -45.24
N GLU A 451 29.61 -29.08 -44.87
CA GLU A 451 30.01 -30.13 -45.82
C GLU A 451 28.86 -31.14 -45.89
N ASP A 452 28.05 -31.11 -46.94
CA ASP A 452 27.11 -32.21 -47.20
C ASP A 452 27.84 -33.36 -47.89
N GLY A 453 27.96 -34.47 -47.18
CA GLY A 453 28.41 -35.75 -47.71
C GLY A 453 28.86 -36.74 -46.63
N ASN A 454 27.91 -37.50 -46.09
CA ASN A 454 28.11 -38.73 -45.31
C ASN A 454 28.76 -38.61 -43.92
N GLY A 455 27.99 -38.10 -42.93
CA GLY A 455 27.94 -38.69 -41.58
C GLY A 455 29.21 -38.79 -40.73
N VAL A 456 30.34 -38.19 -41.10
CA VAL A 456 31.54 -38.17 -40.26
C VAL A 456 32.23 -36.80 -40.36
N PRO A 457 32.37 -36.06 -39.24
CA PRO A 457 33.28 -34.91 -39.22
C PRO A 457 34.71 -35.46 -39.33
N GLN A 458 35.26 -35.53 -40.54
CA GLN A 458 36.65 -35.92 -40.76
C GLN A 458 37.54 -34.70 -40.46
N LEU A 459 38.09 -34.68 -39.24
CA LEU A 459 39.28 -33.90 -38.87
C LEU A 459 40.46 -34.38 -39.73
N TYR A 460 40.68 -33.76 -40.89
CA TYR A 460 41.95 -33.91 -41.60
C TYR A 460 43.00 -33.03 -40.92
N LEU A 461 43.87 -33.66 -40.13
CA LEU A 461 45.16 -33.10 -39.72
C LEU A 461 45.95 -32.79 -41.00
N LEU A 462 46.12 -31.51 -41.34
CA LEU A 462 47.06 -31.10 -42.36
C LEU A 462 48.49 -31.26 -41.82
N PRO A 463 49.40 -31.96 -42.52
CA PRO A 463 50.81 -31.94 -42.18
C PRO A 463 51.41 -30.57 -42.49
N ASN A 464 52.00 -29.97 -41.45
CA ASN A 464 53.01 -28.92 -41.47
C ASN A 464 52.63 -27.54 -42.08
N GLY A 465 52.26 -26.60 -41.21
CA GLY A 465 52.48 -25.17 -41.42
C GLY A 465 51.36 -24.35 -42.09
N ALA A 466 50.28 -24.98 -42.56
CA ALA A 466 49.08 -24.25 -42.99
C ALA A 466 48.06 -24.27 -41.85
N SER A 467 47.68 -23.08 -41.35
CA SER A 467 46.61 -22.89 -40.37
C SER A 467 45.38 -23.68 -40.82
N ALA A 468 45.02 -24.73 -40.07
CA ALA A 468 43.75 -25.40 -40.27
C ALA A 468 42.65 -24.35 -40.10
N GLY A 469 41.81 -24.17 -41.12
CA GLY A 469 40.60 -23.35 -41.04
C GLY A 469 39.60 -24.04 -40.13
N ASP A 470 39.79 -23.89 -38.82
CA ASP A 470 38.98 -24.51 -37.76
C ASP A 470 37.80 -23.61 -37.33
N ASP A 471 37.34 -22.73 -38.23
CA ASP A 471 36.18 -21.84 -38.04
C ASP A 471 34.87 -22.43 -38.61
N ARG A 472 34.78 -23.76 -38.72
CA ARG A 472 33.56 -24.46 -39.18
C ARG A 472 32.51 -24.38 -38.07
N ASN A 473 31.67 -23.33 -38.11
CA ASN A 473 30.68 -22.93 -37.09
C ASN A 473 31.15 -21.90 -36.04
N SER A 474 32.00 -20.94 -36.42
CA SER A 474 32.42 -19.87 -35.51
C SER A 474 31.28 -18.88 -35.21
N TYR A 475 31.21 -18.43 -33.95
CA TYR A 475 30.38 -17.30 -33.53
C TYR A 475 31.26 -16.06 -33.45
N GLN A 476 30.93 -15.04 -34.24
CA GLN A 476 31.65 -13.78 -34.28
C GLN A 476 30.85 -12.72 -33.51
N PRO A 477 31.32 -12.27 -32.34
CA PRO A 477 30.70 -11.17 -31.62
C PRO A 477 31.05 -9.83 -32.29
N VAL A 478 30.07 -8.94 -32.38
CA VAL A 478 30.23 -7.55 -32.79
C VAL A 478 29.74 -6.68 -31.65
N GLY A 479 30.64 -5.88 -31.07
CA GLY A 479 30.29 -4.90 -30.06
C GLY A 479 29.57 -3.71 -30.65
N TYR A 480 28.59 -3.15 -29.94
CA TYR A 480 27.98 -1.86 -30.28
C TYR A 480 27.84 -0.97 -29.05
N ALA A 481 27.81 0.34 -29.29
CA ALA A 481 27.66 1.34 -28.23
C ALA A 481 26.19 1.51 -27.85
N ILE A 482 25.92 1.74 -26.56
CA ILE A 482 24.59 2.15 -26.08
C ILE A 482 24.66 3.61 -25.66
N LYS A 483 23.72 4.41 -26.18
CA LYS A 483 23.50 5.79 -25.74
C LYS A 483 22.41 5.81 -24.68
N THR A 484 22.67 6.52 -23.58
CA THR A 484 21.70 6.69 -22.49
C THR A 484 21.85 8.09 -21.90
N GLY A 485 20.81 8.57 -21.23
CA GLY A 485 20.80 9.86 -20.57
C GLY A 485 19.55 10.05 -19.74
N ASP A 486 19.44 11.21 -19.11
CA ASP A 486 18.24 11.61 -18.36
C ASP A 486 17.89 13.06 -18.70
N SER A 487 16.59 13.38 -18.72
CA SER A 487 16.10 14.67 -19.21
C SER A 487 15.02 15.20 -18.30
N TYR A 488 15.41 16.18 -17.47
CA TYR A 488 14.51 16.90 -16.57
C TYR A 488 14.20 18.29 -17.11
N PRO A 489 13.07 18.91 -16.70
CA PRO A 489 12.81 20.31 -17.01
C PRO A 489 13.89 21.19 -16.37
N VAL A 490 14.49 22.07 -17.19
CA VAL A 490 15.45 23.11 -16.77
C VAL A 490 14.85 24.51 -16.79
N SER A 491 13.71 24.68 -17.46
CA SER A 491 12.94 25.92 -17.45
C SER A 491 11.45 25.62 -17.62
N THR A 492 10.60 26.40 -16.95
CA THR A 492 9.16 26.44 -17.18
C THR A 492 8.70 27.89 -17.20
N THR A 493 8.05 28.31 -18.28
CA THR A 493 7.44 29.64 -18.38
C THR A 493 5.93 29.51 -18.42
N THR A 494 5.24 30.14 -17.47
CA THR A 494 3.78 30.24 -17.44
C THR A 494 3.35 31.66 -17.77
N LYS A 495 2.39 31.82 -18.67
CA LYS A 495 1.72 33.09 -18.99
C LYS A 495 0.23 32.99 -18.68
N PHE A 496 -0.31 34.04 -18.07
CA PHE A 496 -1.76 34.25 -17.91
C PHE A 496 -2.17 35.46 -18.74
N TYR A 497 -3.07 35.25 -19.69
CA TYR A 497 -3.47 36.28 -20.66
C TYR A 497 -4.64 37.11 -20.14
N ASP A 498 -4.67 38.39 -20.51
CA ASP A 498 -5.83 39.25 -20.27
C ASP A 498 -6.99 38.80 -21.17
N GLN A 499 -8.19 38.66 -20.59
CA GLN A 499 -9.37 38.18 -21.33
C GLN A 499 -9.95 39.22 -22.29
N ASN A 500 -9.64 40.51 -22.10
CA ASN A 500 -10.06 41.58 -23.00
C ASN A 500 -9.00 41.91 -24.05
N ASP A 501 -7.73 41.57 -23.81
CA ASP A 501 -6.61 41.84 -24.72
C ASP A 501 -5.56 40.72 -24.65
N PRO A 502 -5.64 39.67 -25.50
CA PRO A 502 -4.73 38.53 -25.45
C PRO A 502 -3.29 38.87 -25.86
N SER A 503 -3.00 40.10 -26.29
CA SER A 503 -1.62 40.58 -26.46
C SER A 503 -0.93 40.90 -25.12
N LYS A 504 -1.70 41.09 -24.05
CA LYS A 504 -1.22 41.38 -22.70
C LYS A 504 -1.28 40.12 -21.84
N PHE A 505 -0.23 39.90 -21.06
CA PHE A 505 -0.14 38.78 -20.13
C PHE A 505 0.75 39.10 -18.94
N THR A 506 0.52 38.42 -17.82
CA THR A 506 1.56 38.24 -16.80
C THR A 506 2.31 36.94 -17.08
N SER A 507 3.59 36.90 -16.71
CA SER A 507 4.49 35.78 -16.97
C SER A 507 5.27 35.45 -15.71
N THR A 508 5.53 34.17 -15.51
CA THR A 508 6.42 33.66 -14.47
C THR A 508 7.30 32.59 -15.11
N THR A 509 8.61 32.77 -15.04
CA THR A 509 9.61 31.79 -15.52
C THR A 509 10.33 31.20 -14.33
N VAL A 510 10.33 29.87 -14.22
CA VAL A 510 11.07 29.10 -13.22
C VAL A 510 12.19 28.34 -13.92
N GLU A 511 13.44 28.69 -13.62
CA GLU A 511 14.60 27.89 -14.04
C GLU A 511 14.95 26.88 -12.94
N TYR A 512 15.27 25.65 -13.32
CA TYR A 512 15.72 24.59 -12.43
C TYR A 512 17.19 24.30 -12.67
N LYS A 513 17.97 24.17 -11.60
CA LYS A 513 19.38 23.80 -11.64
C LYS A 513 19.59 22.49 -10.90
N TYR A 514 20.39 21.63 -11.51
CA TYR A 514 20.81 20.32 -11.02
C TYR A 514 22.34 20.33 -10.93
N ASP A 515 22.87 21.15 -10.02
CA ASP A 515 24.30 21.50 -10.04
C ASP A 515 25.22 20.32 -9.63
N ASN A 516 24.68 19.23 -9.07
CA ASN A 516 25.44 18.06 -8.63
C ASN A 516 24.81 16.75 -9.13
N PHE A 517 25.57 16.06 -9.98
CA PHE A 517 25.14 14.87 -10.72
C PHE A 517 25.00 13.62 -9.84
N MET A 518 25.56 13.61 -8.63
CA MET A 518 25.53 12.42 -7.78
C MET A 518 24.13 12.12 -7.23
N HIS A 519 23.35 13.16 -6.92
CA HIS A 519 22.02 13.01 -6.35
C HIS A 519 20.88 13.42 -7.31
N GLN A 520 21.20 14.15 -8.40
CA GLN A 520 20.26 14.58 -9.46
C GLN A 520 19.01 15.34 -8.96
N GLN A 521 19.06 15.90 -7.76
CA GLN A 521 17.96 16.70 -7.20
C GLN A 521 18.08 18.16 -7.62
N VAL A 522 16.97 18.91 -7.60
CA VAL A 522 16.99 20.36 -7.82
C VAL A 522 17.76 21.05 -6.71
N SER A 523 18.96 21.56 -7.03
CA SER A 523 19.83 22.33 -6.14
C SER A 523 19.40 23.79 -6.06
N ARG A 524 18.78 24.33 -7.11
CA ARG A 524 18.32 25.73 -7.12
C ARG A 524 17.18 25.97 -8.10
N THR A 525 16.24 26.82 -7.71
CA THR A 525 15.24 27.40 -8.62
C THR A 525 15.40 28.90 -8.72
N ARG A 526 15.14 29.47 -9.90
CA ARG A 526 15.10 30.91 -10.14
C ARG A 526 13.74 31.27 -10.73
N THR A 527 12.90 31.93 -9.95
CA THR A 527 11.56 32.36 -10.36
C THR A 527 11.57 33.84 -10.69
N THR A 528 11.37 34.20 -11.96
CA THR A 528 11.28 35.58 -12.44
C THR A 528 9.84 35.91 -12.80
N ASP A 529 9.28 36.97 -12.22
CA ASP A 529 7.93 37.46 -12.55
C ASP A 529 7.94 38.44 -13.74
N SER A 530 6.75 38.81 -14.22
CA SER A 530 6.57 39.75 -15.34
C SER A 530 7.14 41.16 -15.12
N LYS A 531 7.43 41.54 -13.87
CA LYS A 531 8.08 42.81 -13.54
C LYS A 531 9.60 42.68 -13.50
N GLY A 532 10.15 41.47 -13.63
CA GLY A 532 11.58 41.19 -13.50
C GLY A 532 12.04 40.96 -12.06
N ASN A 533 11.12 40.83 -11.10
CA ASN A 533 11.50 40.44 -9.74
C ASN A 533 11.91 38.97 -9.73
N LEU A 534 12.95 38.66 -8.97
CA LEU A 534 13.54 37.32 -8.89
C LEU A 534 13.40 36.76 -7.48
N LYS A 535 12.89 35.54 -7.37
CA LYS A 535 13.01 34.69 -6.18
C LYS A 535 13.96 33.54 -6.50
N ILE A 536 14.97 33.30 -5.66
CA ILE A 536 15.90 32.19 -5.79
C ILE A 536 15.73 31.28 -4.59
N ALA A 537 15.35 30.01 -4.80
CA ALA A 537 15.39 29.00 -3.74
C ALA A 537 16.60 28.09 -3.98
N VAL A 538 17.39 27.80 -2.95
CA VAL A 538 18.54 26.89 -3.01
C VAL A 538 18.33 25.76 -2.02
N ASN A 539 18.69 24.53 -2.41
CA ASN A 539 18.73 23.34 -1.57
C ASN A 539 20.13 22.74 -1.65
N LYS A 540 20.71 22.39 -0.50
CA LYS A 540 21.94 21.59 -0.40
C LYS A 540 21.62 20.23 0.20
N TYR A 541 22.06 19.16 -0.45
CA TYR A 541 21.92 17.75 -0.06
C TYR A 541 23.25 17.22 0.50
N PRO A 542 23.30 16.01 1.10
CA PRO A 542 24.54 15.48 1.70
C PRO A 542 25.71 15.44 0.73
N ALA A 543 25.47 15.08 -0.53
CA ALA A 543 26.48 15.02 -1.57
C ALA A 543 27.05 16.40 -1.97
N ASP A 544 26.38 17.51 -1.65
CA ASP A 544 26.89 18.89 -1.89
C ASP A 544 27.95 19.33 -0.87
N TYR A 545 28.22 18.49 0.14
CA TYR A 545 29.25 18.73 1.15
C TYR A 545 30.50 17.87 0.94
N ILE A 546 30.54 17.05 -0.13
CA ILE A 546 31.73 16.26 -0.47
C ILE A 546 32.87 17.20 -0.79
N GLN A 547 34.03 16.93 -0.20
CA GLN A 547 35.20 17.75 -0.40
C GLN A 547 35.75 17.53 -1.81
N ILE A 548 36.34 18.58 -2.38
CA ILE A 548 36.91 18.52 -3.73
C ILE A 548 37.95 17.40 -3.78
N ASN A 549 37.87 16.53 -4.80
CA ASN A 549 38.74 15.36 -5.00
C ASN A 549 38.69 14.28 -3.91
N THR A 550 37.61 14.21 -3.12
CA THR A 550 37.37 13.11 -2.17
C THR A 550 36.06 12.38 -2.47
N ALA A 551 35.84 11.26 -1.79
CA ALA A 551 34.55 10.53 -1.80
C ALA A 551 33.70 10.80 -0.55
N THR A 552 34.14 11.70 0.33
CA THR A 552 33.55 11.95 1.65
C THR A 552 33.40 13.44 1.93
N THR A 553 32.44 13.78 2.78
CA THR A 553 32.22 15.15 3.27
C THR A 553 33.20 15.54 4.37
N GLY A 554 33.81 14.54 5.04
CA GLY A 554 34.61 14.72 6.24
C GLY A 554 33.77 14.88 7.51
N ASN A 555 32.44 14.91 7.41
CA ASN A 555 31.51 14.86 8.54
C ASN A 555 30.90 13.44 8.61
N SER A 556 31.11 12.75 9.74
CA SER A 556 30.69 11.36 9.89
C SER A 556 29.19 11.13 9.72
N THR A 557 28.35 12.11 10.09
CA THR A 557 26.89 11.99 9.92
C THR A 557 26.46 12.15 8.47
N LEU A 558 26.99 13.14 7.75
CA LEU A 558 26.72 13.27 6.32
C LEU A 558 27.27 12.07 5.53
N ASP A 559 28.44 11.55 5.90
CA ASP A 559 29.00 10.34 5.30
C ASP A 559 28.13 9.10 5.59
N ALA A 560 27.56 9.00 6.79
CA ALA A 560 26.56 7.97 7.12
C ALA A 560 25.27 8.12 6.30
N MET A 561 24.82 9.36 6.03
CA MET A 561 23.68 9.63 5.14
C MET A 561 23.97 9.15 3.72
N LEU A 562 25.16 9.44 3.18
CA LEU A 562 25.59 8.98 1.86
C LEU A 562 25.62 7.43 1.80
N ALA A 563 26.22 6.78 2.80
CA ALA A 563 26.27 5.32 2.89
C ALA A 563 24.88 4.67 3.01
N ALA A 564 23.92 5.37 3.61
CA ALA A 564 22.53 4.93 3.73
C ALA A 564 21.65 5.34 2.53
N ASN A 565 22.23 5.87 1.43
CA ASN A 565 21.51 6.38 0.26
C ASN A 565 20.47 7.49 0.57
N MET A 566 20.68 8.25 1.64
CA MET A 566 19.82 9.37 2.05
C MET A 566 20.12 10.63 1.23
N GLN A 567 20.11 10.53 -0.10
CA GLN A 567 20.62 11.59 -0.99
C GLN A 567 19.60 12.69 -1.29
N ALA A 568 18.31 12.45 -1.00
CA ALA A 568 17.22 13.39 -1.26
C ALA A 568 16.81 14.23 -0.03
N GLU A 569 17.44 14.01 1.13
CA GLU A 569 17.21 14.77 2.35
C GLU A 569 17.97 16.10 2.32
N PRO A 570 17.30 17.26 2.20
CA PRO A 570 18.04 18.52 2.11
C PRO A 570 18.56 18.93 3.49
N ILE A 571 19.85 19.21 3.57
CA ILE A 571 20.54 19.66 4.79
C ILE A 571 20.32 21.15 5.02
N GLU A 572 20.42 21.97 3.97
CA GLU A 572 20.22 23.41 4.08
C GLU A 572 19.36 23.92 2.92
N LYS A 573 18.44 24.84 3.22
CA LYS A 573 17.60 25.52 2.23
C LYS A 573 17.57 27.01 2.49
N TRP A 574 17.59 27.83 1.46
CA TRP A 574 17.34 29.27 1.63
C TRP A 574 16.67 29.90 0.42
N ASP A 575 15.91 30.96 0.71
CA ASP A 575 15.26 31.81 -0.28
C ASP A 575 15.92 33.18 -0.29
N SER A 576 16.22 33.67 -1.49
CA SER A 576 16.66 35.04 -1.75
C SER A 576 15.66 35.76 -2.65
N VAL A 577 15.53 37.07 -2.50
CA VAL A 577 14.72 37.92 -3.39
C VAL A 577 15.58 39.02 -3.98
N LYS A 578 15.28 39.41 -5.21
CA LYS A 578 15.74 40.64 -5.85
C LYS A 578 14.53 41.33 -6.47
N ASN A 579 14.10 42.43 -5.86
CA ASN A 579 12.99 43.24 -6.34
C ASN A 579 13.52 44.42 -7.15
N VAL A 580 13.08 44.56 -8.40
CA VAL A 580 13.59 45.61 -9.29
C VAL A 580 12.99 46.99 -8.97
N THR A 581 11.81 47.04 -8.33
CA THR A 581 11.11 48.28 -8.00
C THR A 581 11.62 48.88 -6.69
N THR A 582 11.83 48.05 -5.67
CA THR A 582 12.26 48.50 -4.33
C THR A 582 13.77 48.40 -4.11
N SER A 583 14.52 47.90 -5.10
CA SER A 583 15.96 47.59 -5.00
C SER A 583 16.33 46.59 -3.88
N LEU A 584 15.34 45.95 -3.27
CA LEU A 584 15.53 44.96 -2.22
C LEU A 584 16.27 43.73 -2.79
N ASN A 585 17.42 43.38 -2.21
CA ASN A 585 18.21 42.23 -2.64
C ASN A 585 18.83 41.52 -1.43
N GLY A 586 18.54 40.24 -1.23
CA GLY A 586 19.12 39.46 -0.15
C GLY A 586 18.38 38.17 0.18
N VAL A 587 18.96 37.38 1.08
CA VAL A 587 18.33 36.20 1.68
C VAL A 587 17.22 36.65 2.62
N VAL A 588 16.03 36.05 2.48
CA VAL A 588 14.82 36.39 3.25
C VAL A 588 14.44 35.30 4.26
N SER A 589 14.88 34.07 4.02
CA SER A 589 14.67 32.95 4.94
C SER A 589 15.67 31.84 4.64
N ALA A 590 16.07 31.11 5.66
CA ALA A 590 16.80 29.87 5.50
C ALA A 590 16.42 28.87 6.60
N GLN A 591 16.60 27.58 6.30
CA GLN A 591 16.39 26.46 7.21
C GLN A 591 17.58 25.50 7.10
N LEU A 592 18.06 25.03 8.25
CA LEU A 592 19.13 24.06 8.36
C LEU A 592 18.61 22.86 9.16
N ASP A 593 18.57 21.71 8.51
CA ASP A 593 18.13 20.43 9.06
C ASP A 593 19.37 19.60 9.40
N LEU A 594 19.63 19.44 10.69
CA LEU A 594 20.78 18.70 11.19
C LEU A 594 20.36 17.30 11.61
N TYR A 595 21.24 16.35 11.34
CA TYR A 595 21.07 14.94 11.68
C TYR A 595 22.13 14.51 12.70
N GLN A 596 21.90 13.37 13.33
CA GLN A 596 22.84 12.67 14.17
C GLN A 596 22.94 11.21 13.70
N SER A 597 24.13 10.64 13.82
CA SER A 597 24.40 9.26 13.44
C SER A 597 24.87 8.45 14.63
N ASN A 598 24.28 7.28 14.85
CA ASN A 598 24.89 6.21 15.65
C ASN A 598 25.45 5.12 14.71
N SER A 599 26.01 4.03 15.24
CA SER A 599 26.71 3.01 14.44
C SER A 599 25.89 2.35 13.32
N GLN A 600 24.56 2.53 13.28
CA GLN A 600 23.70 1.86 12.30
C GLN A 600 22.54 2.71 11.75
N THR A 601 22.30 3.93 12.23
CA THR A 601 21.16 4.78 11.81
C THR A 601 21.49 6.26 11.81
N VAL A 602 20.81 6.99 10.93
CA VAL A 602 20.82 8.45 10.89
C VAL A 602 19.43 8.94 11.26
N LEU A 603 19.36 9.82 12.25
CA LEU A 603 18.11 10.36 12.80
C LEU A 603 18.17 11.88 12.82
N PRO A 604 17.02 12.58 12.74
CA PRO A 604 16.98 14.02 12.92
C PRO A 604 17.58 14.44 14.28
N ALA A 605 18.34 15.53 14.30
CA ALA A 605 18.95 16.08 15.51
C ALA A 605 18.38 17.46 15.86
N SER A 606 18.26 18.37 14.88
CA SER A 606 17.60 19.66 15.11
C SER A 606 17.19 20.32 13.80
N ILE A 607 16.20 21.21 13.88
CA ILE A 607 15.84 22.12 12.79
C ILE A 607 16.12 23.53 13.26
N LYS A 608 16.91 24.29 12.50
CA LYS A 608 17.21 25.69 12.74
C LYS A 608 16.63 26.56 11.63
N LYS A 609 16.21 27.76 11.96
CA LYS A 609 15.74 28.76 10.99
C LYS A 609 16.48 30.07 11.17
N LEU A 610 16.76 30.72 10.05
CA LEU A 610 17.43 32.01 10.03
C LEU A 610 16.52 33.07 10.67
N ASN A 611 17.00 33.74 11.71
CA ASN A 611 16.26 34.78 12.41
C ASN A 611 16.78 36.16 11.99
N ILE A 612 16.10 36.78 11.03
CA ILE A 612 16.46 38.09 10.47
C ILE A 612 15.25 39.03 10.45
N PRO A 613 15.41 40.33 10.78
CA PRO A 613 14.30 41.30 10.76
C PRO A 613 14.02 41.86 9.35
N SER A 614 14.98 41.72 8.43
CA SER A 614 14.90 42.16 7.04
C SER A 614 15.89 41.37 6.17
N PRO A 615 15.77 41.41 4.84
CA PRO A 615 16.65 40.66 3.95
C PRO A 615 18.13 41.04 4.09
N ILE A 616 19.02 40.06 3.97
CA ILE A 616 20.46 40.21 4.22
C ILE A 616 21.31 39.86 3.00
N THR A 617 22.43 40.56 2.80
CA THR A 617 23.37 40.29 1.69
C THR A 617 24.61 39.50 2.11
N ASN A 618 24.86 39.38 3.41
CA ASN A 618 26.01 38.71 4.01
C ASN A 618 25.65 37.36 4.65
N PHE A 619 24.75 36.59 4.02
CA PHE A 619 24.41 35.24 4.47
C PHE A 619 25.59 34.28 4.23
N SER A 620 25.93 33.45 5.21
CA SER A 620 26.98 32.43 5.11
C SER A 620 26.38 31.02 5.04
N PRO A 621 26.30 30.39 3.85
CA PRO A 621 25.81 29.02 3.72
C PRO A 621 26.62 28.01 4.53
N ALA A 622 25.99 26.90 4.90
CA ALA A 622 26.60 25.85 5.67
C ALA A 622 27.72 25.13 4.89
N THR A 623 28.84 24.87 5.57
CA THR A 623 30.01 24.14 5.05
C THR A 623 30.56 23.17 6.10
N VAL A 624 31.35 22.18 5.67
CA VAL A 624 32.08 21.30 6.59
C VAL A 624 33.48 21.86 6.84
N VAL A 625 33.81 22.14 8.09
CA VAL A 625 35.13 22.60 8.54
C VAL A 625 35.59 21.73 9.70
N SER A 626 36.76 21.09 9.56
CA SER A 626 37.33 20.16 10.56
C SER A 626 36.30 19.15 11.08
N GLY A 627 35.53 18.56 10.16
CA GLY A 627 34.52 17.54 10.44
C GLY A 627 33.17 18.04 11.00
N ASN A 628 33.00 19.34 11.20
CA ASN A 628 31.77 19.92 11.74
C ASN A 628 31.04 20.80 10.72
N ILE A 629 29.71 20.84 10.77
CA ILE A 629 28.90 21.78 9.98
C ILE A 629 28.99 23.17 10.62
N THR A 630 29.61 24.10 9.91
CA THR A 630 29.67 25.54 10.26
C THR A 630 28.67 26.28 9.39
N SER A 631 27.85 27.16 9.97
CA SER A 631 26.74 27.85 9.30
C SER A 631 26.57 29.29 9.81
N ASP A 632 25.68 30.07 9.19
CA ASP A 632 25.40 31.46 9.59
C ASP A 632 25.05 31.60 11.08
N SER A 633 25.66 32.58 11.76
CA SER A 633 25.47 32.79 13.20
C SER A 633 24.06 33.22 13.60
N ARG A 634 23.22 33.64 12.64
CA ARG A 634 21.83 34.05 12.88
C ARG A 634 20.83 32.88 12.83
N TYR A 635 21.28 31.65 12.58
CA TYR A 635 20.42 30.48 12.73
C TYR A 635 20.01 30.29 14.19
N VAL A 636 18.71 30.20 14.42
CA VAL A 636 18.14 29.90 15.73
C VAL A 636 17.49 28.53 15.68
N GLN A 637 17.76 27.72 16.70
CA GLN A 637 17.15 26.41 16.84
C GLN A 637 15.65 26.53 17.07
N MET A 638 14.86 25.90 16.20
CA MET A 638 13.40 25.87 16.28
C MET A 638 12.92 24.63 17.03
N ILE A 639 13.60 23.51 16.85
CA ILE A 639 13.37 22.27 17.57
C ILE A 639 14.67 21.47 17.63
N ALA A 640 14.93 20.82 18.77
CA ALA A 640 15.91 19.75 18.91
C ALA A 640 15.19 18.43 19.17
N PHE A 641 15.71 17.36 18.56
CA PHE A 641 15.28 15.98 18.76
C PHE A 641 16.31 15.33 19.68
N ASP A 642 16.05 15.43 20.97
CA ASP A 642 17.06 15.25 22.01
C ASP A 642 17.40 13.77 22.26
N ASN A 643 16.43 12.87 22.08
CA ASN A 643 16.61 11.46 22.42
C ASN A 643 15.72 10.51 21.61
N TYR A 644 16.24 9.32 21.32
CA TYR A 644 15.57 8.25 20.57
C TYR A 644 15.76 6.90 21.26
N ALA A 645 14.78 6.00 21.13
CA ALA A 645 14.83 4.69 21.75
C ALA A 645 15.85 3.78 21.06
N ILE A 646 16.52 2.96 21.87
CA ILE A 646 17.54 2.03 21.39
C ILE A 646 16.86 0.87 20.66
N GLY A 647 17.23 0.65 19.40
CA GLY A 647 16.75 -0.46 18.58
C GLY A 647 15.60 -0.08 17.66
N ASP A 648 14.53 0.53 18.17
CA ASP A 648 13.35 0.94 17.39
C ASP A 648 13.44 2.38 16.84
N ASN A 649 14.37 3.20 17.33
CA ASN A 649 14.56 4.60 16.95
C ASN A 649 13.30 5.47 17.07
N ALA A 650 12.37 5.14 17.96
CA ALA A 650 11.22 5.99 18.27
C ALA A 650 11.69 7.29 18.94
N LEU A 651 11.11 8.44 18.59
CA LEU A 651 11.48 9.73 19.20
C LEU A 651 10.99 9.80 20.65
N LEU A 652 11.91 9.87 21.60
CA LEU A 652 11.61 9.85 23.03
C LEU A 652 11.55 11.25 23.66
N GLN A 653 12.28 12.21 23.11
CA GLN A 653 12.28 13.58 23.60
C GLN A 653 12.55 14.59 22.48
N TYR A 654 11.85 15.71 22.53
CA TYR A 654 12.18 16.89 21.73
C TYR A 654 11.98 18.18 22.52
N THR A 655 12.72 19.22 22.14
CA THR A 655 12.64 20.55 22.75
C THR A 655 12.33 21.58 21.68
N SER A 656 11.12 22.15 21.74
CA SER A 656 10.72 23.25 20.85
C SER A 656 11.29 24.58 21.33
N ARG A 657 11.47 25.53 20.41
CA ARG A 657 11.99 26.87 20.73
C ARG A 657 11.13 27.55 21.78
N ASN A 658 11.78 28.15 22.77
CA ASN A 658 11.16 28.87 23.88
C ASN A 658 10.19 28.00 24.72
N ALA A 659 10.31 26.67 24.64
CA ALA A 659 9.55 25.72 25.43
C ALA A 659 10.48 24.81 26.24
N GLY A 660 9.96 24.22 27.31
CA GLY A 660 10.63 23.13 28.00
C GLY A 660 10.67 21.84 27.15
N PRO A 661 11.50 20.87 27.53
CA PRO A 661 11.55 19.57 26.87
C PRO A 661 10.20 18.87 26.94
N THR A 662 9.85 18.16 25.87
CA THR A 662 8.68 17.29 25.80
C THR A 662 9.17 15.86 25.66
N SER A 663 8.79 15.01 26.62
CA SER A 663 9.09 13.59 26.60
C SER A 663 7.90 12.78 26.10
N VAL A 664 8.16 11.65 25.44
CA VAL A 664 7.13 10.77 24.85
C VAL A 664 7.24 9.39 25.47
N ILE A 665 6.11 8.84 25.90
CA ILE A 665 5.98 7.43 26.26
C ILE A 665 5.35 6.73 25.06
N TRP A 666 6.03 5.72 24.53
CA TRP A 666 5.52 4.87 23.46
C TRP A 666 4.93 3.60 24.05
N ASP A 667 3.83 3.15 23.46
CA ASP A 667 3.21 1.86 23.77
C ASP A 667 2.78 1.16 22.47
N TYR A 668 1.91 0.15 22.55
CA TYR A 668 1.44 -0.64 21.42
C TYR A 668 2.64 -1.24 20.66
N ASN A 669 3.57 -1.83 21.42
CA ASN A 669 4.86 -2.35 20.93
C ASN A 669 5.72 -1.28 20.22
N GLY A 670 5.70 -0.04 20.72
CA GLY A 670 6.47 1.07 20.17
C GLY A 670 5.84 1.68 18.92
N GLU A 671 4.59 1.38 18.59
CA GLU A 671 3.91 1.88 17.38
C GLU A 671 3.27 3.24 17.59
N TYR A 672 2.71 3.49 18.76
CA TYR A 672 1.95 4.71 19.01
C TYR A 672 2.44 5.42 20.27
N PRO A 673 2.51 6.77 20.25
CA PRO A 673 2.76 7.54 21.45
C PRO A 673 1.53 7.44 22.35
N SER A 674 1.69 6.87 23.54
CA SER A 674 0.62 6.73 24.53
C SER A 674 0.54 7.94 25.48
N ALA A 675 1.66 8.64 25.69
CA ALA A 675 1.67 9.93 26.40
C ALA A 675 2.71 10.91 25.87
N GLN A 676 2.40 12.20 25.99
CA GLN A 676 3.32 13.31 25.75
C GLN A 676 3.35 14.20 27.00
N ILE A 677 4.55 14.46 27.52
CA ILE A 677 4.77 15.12 28.80
C ILE A 677 5.60 16.38 28.56
N LYS A 678 4.95 17.54 28.59
CA LYS A 678 5.57 18.85 28.40
C LYS A 678 6.24 19.30 29.69
N ASN A 679 7.38 19.96 29.55
CA ASN A 679 8.25 20.40 30.64
C ASN A 679 8.83 19.22 31.47
N ALA A 680 9.13 18.09 30.81
CA ALA A 680 9.74 16.91 31.42
C ALA A 680 10.88 16.35 30.55
N ILE A 681 11.97 15.93 31.21
CA ILE A 681 13.18 15.37 30.57
C ILE A 681 13.12 13.84 30.60
N TYR A 682 13.48 13.18 29.51
CA TYR A 682 13.38 11.72 29.35
C TYR A 682 14.29 10.93 30.30
N SER A 683 15.47 11.44 30.65
CA SER A 683 16.33 10.76 31.64
C SER A 683 15.64 10.57 32.99
N THR A 684 14.72 11.49 33.33
CA THR A 684 13.89 11.35 34.53
C THR A 684 12.85 10.25 34.36
N LEU A 685 12.41 9.90 33.14
CA LEU A 685 11.49 8.79 32.91
C LEU A 685 12.14 7.39 33.02
N THR A 686 13.39 7.20 32.60
CA THR A 686 14.02 5.87 32.55
C THR A 686 15.03 5.57 33.66
N GLY A 687 15.65 6.60 34.25
CA GLY A 687 16.64 6.43 35.32
C GLY A 687 16.00 6.42 36.71
N ASN A 688 15.43 7.57 37.09
CA ASN A 688 14.81 7.75 38.40
C ASN A 688 13.27 7.70 38.36
N LYS A 689 12.63 7.45 37.19
CA LYS A 689 11.16 7.46 36.99
C LYS A 689 10.46 8.67 37.65
N ALA A 690 10.43 9.84 37.02
CA ALA A 690 9.66 11.02 37.47
C ALA A 690 8.28 11.09 36.79
N SER A 691 7.99 10.19 35.85
CA SER A 691 6.67 10.13 35.22
C SER A 691 6.34 8.70 34.84
N ALA A 692 5.05 8.37 34.91
CA ALA A 692 4.51 7.08 34.52
C ALA A 692 3.09 7.25 33.99
N TYR A 693 2.71 6.42 33.03
CA TYR A 693 1.37 6.41 32.44
C TYR A 693 1.00 5.02 31.94
N THR A 694 -0.24 4.62 32.17
CA THR A 694 -0.85 3.49 31.47
C THR A 694 -2.37 3.67 31.36
N SER A 695 -2.92 3.34 30.20
CA SER A 695 -4.36 3.11 29.98
C SER A 695 -4.74 1.64 30.14
N PHE A 696 -3.79 0.77 30.50
CA PHE A 696 -3.98 -0.67 30.65
C PHE A 696 -4.40 -1.45 29.39
N GLU A 697 -4.46 -0.79 28.22
CA GLU A 697 -4.78 -1.42 26.93
C GLU A 697 -3.71 -2.41 26.46
N THR A 698 -2.51 -2.34 27.03
CA THR A 698 -1.40 -3.25 26.74
C THR A 698 -0.78 -3.77 28.04
N ASN A 699 0.17 -4.69 27.93
CA ASN A 699 0.96 -5.17 29.07
C ASN A 699 2.11 -4.22 29.46
N ASN A 700 2.31 -3.12 28.74
CA ASN A 700 3.32 -2.13 29.10
C ASN A 700 2.75 -1.21 30.17
N GLY A 701 3.29 -1.31 31.39
CA GLY A 701 2.84 -0.48 32.50
C GLY A 701 3.30 0.98 32.41
N GLY A 702 4.10 1.35 31.41
CA GLY A 702 4.61 2.72 31.23
C GLY A 702 5.19 3.31 32.52
N ASN A 703 6.20 2.60 33.07
CA ASN A 703 6.87 2.79 34.36
C ASN A 703 6.13 2.30 35.61
N TRP A 704 4.85 1.93 35.51
CA TRP A 704 4.15 1.17 36.55
C TRP A 704 4.49 -0.32 36.50
N THR A 705 4.43 -0.97 37.65
CA THR A 705 4.60 -2.40 37.82
C THR A 705 3.35 -2.99 38.47
N TYR A 706 2.78 -4.00 37.83
CA TYR A 706 1.65 -4.77 38.33
C TYR A 706 1.69 -6.19 37.75
N THR A 707 1.17 -7.17 38.49
CA THR A 707 1.15 -8.59 38.08
C THR A 707 -0.24 -9.10 37.73
N ALA A 708 -1.28 -8.49 38.29
CA ALA A 708 -2.66 -8.78 37.94
C ALA A 708 -2.95 -8.36 36.50
N LYS A 709 -3.88 -9.07 35.85
CA LYS A 709 -4.26 -8.76 34.47
C LYS A 709 -5.34 -7.67 34.48
N PRO A 710 -5.21 -6.62 33.65
CA PRO A 710 -6.33 -5.74 33.37
C PRO A 710 -7.54 -6.53 32.88
N VAL A 711 -8.74 -6.05 33.23
CA VAL A 711 -10.01 -6.67 32.88
C VAL A 711 -10.83 -5.70 32.04
N THR A 712 -11.71 -6.21 31.19
CA THR A 712 -12.58 -5.34 30.40
C THR A 712 -13.61 -4.65 31.29
N ALA A 713 -13.75 -3.32 31.15
CA ALA A 713 -14.86 -2.58 31.76
C ALA A 713 -15.69 -1.87 30.71
N ARG A 714 -17.01 -1.88 30.93
CA ARG A 714 -18.00 -1.36 29.98
C ARG A 714 -17.93 0.17 29.84
N TYR A 715 -17.70 0.87 30.94
CA TYR A 715 -17.56 2.33 30.97
C TYR A 715 -16.13 2.74 31.30
N ALA A 716 -15.16 1.99 30.77
CA ALA A 716 -13.75 2.37 30.90
C ALA A 716 -13.59 3.85 30.50
N PRO A 717 -12.99 4.67 31.37
CA PRO A 717 -12.69 6.07 31.09
C PRO A 717 -12.04 6.26 29.72
N THR A 718 -11.02 5.46 29.37
CA THR A 718 -10.53 5.31 28.00
C THR A 718 -10.45 3.83 27.61
N GLY A 719 -10.27 3.53 26.33
CA GLY A 719 -10.03 2.16 25.88
C GLY A 719 -11.12 1.16 26.28
N LYS A 720 -10.71 -0.08 26.59
CA LYS A 720 -11.58 -1.21 26.96
C LYS A 720 -11.15 -1.88 28.26
N LEU A 721 -9.90 -1.70 28.70
CA LEU A 721 -9.29 -2.39 29.84
C LEU A 721 -9.12 -1.45 31.03
N VAL A 722 -9.33 -1.99 32.22
CA VAL A 722 -9.11 -1.30 33.50
C VAL A 722 -8.37 -2.23 34.45
N PHE A 723 -7.72 -1.67 35.46
CA PHE A 723 -6.95 -2.46 36.42
C PHE A 723 -7.74 -2.68 37.72
N PRO A 724 -8.03 -3.94 38.13
CA PRO A 724 -8.72 -4.24 39.37
C PRO A 724 -7.74 -4.26 40.57
N LEU A 725 -7.74 -3.21 41.40
CA LEU A 725 -6.86 -3.13 42.58
C LEU A 725 -7.12 -4.25 43.60
N SER A 726 -8.33 -4.83 43.60
CA SER A 726 -8.68 -5.99 44.44
C SER A 726 -7.89 -7.27 44.08
N GLN A 727 -7.33 -7.35 42.88
CA GLN A 727 -6.56 -8.51 42.41
C GLN A 727 -5.04 -8.32 42.53
N GLY A 728 -4.58 -7.13 42.88
CA GLY A 728 -3.17 -6.83 43.06
C GLY A 728 -2.91 -5.34 43.20
N ASN A 729 -1.79 -5.00 43.83
CA ASN A 729 -1.35 -3.62 43.95
C ASN A 729 -0.56 -3.19 42.71
N ILE A 730 -0.54 -1.89 42.45
CA ILE A 730 0.36 -1.27 41.49
C ILE A 730 1.48 -0.57 42.25
N SER A 731 2.71 -0.65 41.75
CA SER A 731 3.81 0.14 42.29
C SER A 731 4.67 0.79 41.22
N ALA A 732 5.33 1.87 41.58
CA ALA A 732 6.48 2.40 40.86
C ALA A 732 7.64 2.48 41.85
N ASN A 733 8.63 1.61 41.68
CA ASN A 733 9.80 1.55 42.55
C ASN A 733 10.90 2.49 42.05
N GLY A 734 11.58 3.15 42.99
CA GLY A 734 12.72 4.02 42.68
C GLY A 734 12.36 5.34 42.00
N PHE A 735 11.17 5.88 42.26
CA PHE A 735 10.59 7.09 41.67
C PHE A 735 11.28 8.38 42.18
N ASP A 736 11.40 9.38 41.31
CA ASP A 736 12.02 10.69 41.61
C ASP A 736 10.94 11.67 42.06
N LEU A 737 10.79 11.83 43.37
CA LEU A 737 9.94 12.84 43.97
C LEU A 737 10.78 14.00 44.53
N SER A 738 11.88 14.38 43.88
CA SER A 738 12.62 15.61 44.24
C SER A 738 11.77 16.88 44.08
N LYS A 739 10.71 16.82 43.26
CA LYS A 739 9.67 17.84 43.10
C LYS A 739 8.31 17.29 43.51
N PRO A 740 7.34 18.15 43.86
CA PRO A 740 5.95 17.71 43.99
C PRO A 740 5.42 17.14 42.66
N HIS A 741 4.58 16.11 42.74
CA HIS A 741 4.00 15.43 41.58
C HIS A 741 2.48 15.39 41.68
N ILE A 742 1.84 15.28 40.52
CA ILE A 742 0.42 15.00 40.40
C ILE A 742 0.29 13.53 40.04
N LEU A 743 -0.43 12.75 40.84
CA LEU A 743 -0.90 11.42 40.49
C LEU A 743 -2.41 11.47 40.30
N SER A 744 -2.90 10.97 39.17
CA SER A 744 -4.32 10.91 38.88
C SER A 744 -4.71 9.61 38.21
N TYR A 745 -5.95 9.20 38.45
CA TYR A 745 -6.59 8.04 37.84
C TYR A 745 -8.10 8.20 38.00
N TRP A 746 -8.85 7.51 37.16
CA TRP A 746 -10.28 7.31 37.38
C TRP A 746 -10.48 6.04 38.20
N SER A 747 -11.44 6.06 39.14
CA SER A 747 -11.81 4.90 39.96
C SER A 747 -13.33 4.72 40.01
N ASP A 748 -13.79 3.48 39.97
CA ASP A 748 -15.21 3.12 40.13
C ASP A 748 -15.63 2.87 41.59
N ASN A 749 -14.68 2.83 42.53
CA ASN A 749 -14.95 2.50 43.93
C ASN A 749 -14.01 3.26 44.87
N GLY A 750 -14.34 4.54 45.10
CA GLY A 750 -13.62 5.42 46.03
C GLY A 750 -12.20 5.77 45.59
N ALA A 751 -11.50 6.58 46.39
CA ALA A 751 -10.08 6.84 46.19
C ALA A 751 -9.27 5.57 46.51
N ALA A 752 -8.30 5.22 45.67
CA ALA A 752 -7.29 4.23 45.99
C ALA A 752 -6.38 4.74 47.13
N ASN A 753 -5.84 3.80 47.89
CA ASN A 753 -4.82 4.07 48.89
C ASN A 753 -3.47 4.27 48.20
N VAL A 754 -3.02 5.53 48.15
CA VAL A 754 -1.73 5.91 47.57
C VAL A 754 -0.74 6.17 48.70
N TYR A 755 0.42 5.53 48.62
CA TYR A 755 1.52 5.71 49.56
C TYR A 755 2.79 6.13 48.81
N ALA A 756 3.41 7.21 49.26
CA ALA A 756 4.70 7.71 48.77
C ALA A 756 5.46 8.31 49.96
N SER A 757 6.29 7.51 50.61
CA SER A 757 6.91 7.75 51.94
C SER A 757 5.92 7.90 53.11
N SER A 758 4.71 8.41 52.85
CA SER A 758 3.57 8.53 53.75
C SER A 758 2.27 8.34 52.95
N ALA A 759 1.14 8.14 53.63
CA ALA A 759 -0.16 8.05 52.98
C ALA A 759 -0.56 9.42 52.39
N VAL A 760 -0.96 9.44 51.11
CA VAL A 760 -1.31 10.67 50.39
C VAL A 760 -2.81 10.67 50.10
N PRO A 761 -3.59 11.64 50.63
CA PRO A 761 -5.04 11.65 50.44
C PRO A 761 -5.43 11.91 48.99
N GLY A 762 -6.50 11.26 48.54
CA GLY A 762 -7.08 11.46 47.21
C GLY A 762 -8.20 12.48 47.22
N LYS A 763 -8.12 13.48 46.35
CA LYS A 763 -9.17 14.48 46.12
C LYS A 763 -10.02 14.05 44.93
N ALA A 764 -11.32 13.86 45.14
CA ALA A 764 -12.28 13.70 44.05
C ALA A 764 -12.41 15.02 43.27
N LEU A 765 -12.25 14.95 41.95
CA LEU A 765 -12.36 16.13 41.08
C LEU A 765 -13.66 16.11 40.26
N ARG A 766 -14.00 14.95 39.69
CA ARG A 766 -15.13 14.84 38.76
C ARG A 766 -15.63 13.41 38.68
N THR A 767 -16.95 13.22 38.60
CA THR A 767 -17.58 11.91 38.48
C THR A 767 -18.41 11.82 37.21
N VAL A 768 -18.23 10.76 36.42
CA VAL A 768 -18.99 10.46 35.20
C VAL A 768 -19.20 8.96 35.08
N ASN A 769 -20.44 8.54 34.79
CA ASN A 769 -20.78 7.14 34.49
C ASN A 769 -20.27 6.12 35.53
N GLY A 770 -20.33 6.48 36.81
CA GLY A 770 -19.85 5.63 37.92
C GLY A 770 -18.35 5.71 38.20
N TRP A 771 -17.58 6.45 37.39
CA TRP A 771 -16.15 6.66 37.57
C TRP A 771 -15.87 8.03 38.13
N THR A 772 -14.98 8.13 39.11
CA THR A 772 -14.53 9.39 39.70
C THR A 772 -13.06 9.59 39.43
N LEU A 773 -12.69 10.72 38.82
CA LEU A 773 -11.32 11.18 38.69
C LEU A 773 -10.82 11.62 40.06
N TYR A 774 -9.80 10.92 40.55
CA TYR A 774 -9.07 11.27 41.76
C TYR A 774 -7.72 11.85 41.42
N ARG A 775 -7.30 12.85 42.20
CA ARG A 775 -5.97 13.44 42.19
C ARG A 775 -5.33 13.35 43.57
N HIS A 776 -4.08 12.94 43.59
CA HIS A 776 -3.21 12.95 44.76
C HIS A 776 -2.05 13.91 44.47
N ASP A 777 -1.89 14.92 45.32
CA ASP A 777 -0.76 15.84 45.27
C ASP A 777 0.38 15.23 46.10
N LEU A 778 1.30 14.55 45.42
CA LEU A 778 2.45 13.89 46.02
C LEU A 778 3.48 14.96 46.44
N PRO A 779 3.83 15.07 47.74
CA PRO A 779 4.83 16.04 48.18
C PRO A 779 6.23 15.66 47.70
N ALA A 780 7.14 16.64 47.66
CA ALA A 780 8.54 16.36 47.42
C ALA A 780 9.11 15.49 48.56
N ALA A 781 9.73 14.37 48.20
CA ALA A 781 10.24 13.35 49.13
C ALA A 781 11.66 12.85 48.77
N GLY A 782 12.29 13.38 47.72
CA GLY A 782 13.63 12.97 47.25
C GLY A 782 13.59 11.90 46.17
N ALA A 783 14.75 11.32 45.84
CA ALA A 783 14.90 10.29 44.80
C ALA A 783 14.81 8.87 45.40
N GLY A 784 14.43 7.89 44.57
CA GLY A 784 14.39 6.49 44.97
C GLY A 784 13.14 6.08 45.77
N ILE A 785 12.05 6.86 45.67
CA ILE A 785 10.84 6.64 46.46
C ILE A 785 9.96 5.57 45.82
N ASN A 786 9.41 4.68 46.64
CA ASN A 786 8.43 3.72 46.16
C ASN A 786 7.03 4.31 46.28
N ILE A 787 6.34 4.43 45.14
CA ILE A 787 4.92 4.74 45.10
C ILE A 787 4.16 3.41 45.06
N SER A 788 3.21 3.21 45.98
CA SER A 788 2.30 2.06 45.94
C SER A 788 0.84 2.51 45.92
N ILE A 789 0.04 1.78 45.15
CA ILE A 789 -1.38 2.02 44.95
C ILE A 789 -2.09 0.71 45.25
N SER A 790 -3.00 0.75 46.21
CA SER A 790 -3.81 -0.41 46.63
C SER A 790 -5.24 0.01 46.85
N GLY A 791 -6.17 -0.93 46.82
CA GLY A 791 -7.59 -0.63 46.99
C GLY A 791 -8.46 -1.81 46.58
N SER A 792 -9.76 -1.57 46.49
CA SER A 792 -10.75 -2.58 46.09
C SER A 792 -11.49 -2.23 44.80
N GLY A 793 -11.28 -1.03 44.25
CA GLY A 793 -11.87 -0.56 43.00
C GLY A 793 -11.07 -0.91 41.75
N ASN A 794 -11.73 -0.76 40.60
CA ASN A 794 -11.06 -0.73 39.32
C ASN A 794 -10.57 0.69 39.04
N ILE A 795 -9.40 0.80 38.41
CA ILE A 795 -8.84 2.08 38.01
C ILE A 795 -8.45 2.12 36.53
N ASP A 796 -8.42 3.32 35.96
CA ASP A 796 -8.03 3.57 34.56
C ASP A 796 -7.35 4.94 34.42
N GLU A 797 -6.67 5.18 33.28
CA GLU A 797 -5.89 6.40 32.98
C GLU A 797 -4.92 6.77 34.11
N LEU A 798 -4.17 5.77 34.60
CA LEU A 798 -3.26 5.99 35.73
C LEU A 798 -2.01 6.74 35.25
N LYS A 799 -1.85 7.96 35.74
CA LYS A 799 -0.67 8.79 35.46
C LYS A 799 -0.07 9.43 36.70
N THR A 800 1.24 9.65 36.64
CA THR A 800 1.98 10.51 37.56
C THR A 800 3.02 11.33 36.81
N TYR A 801 3.18 12.61 37.16
CA TYR A 801 4.13 13.54 36.53
C TYR A 801 4.42 14.75 37.44
N PRO A 802 5.54 15.49 37.24
CA PRO A 802 5.88 16.66 38.05
C PRO A 802 4.77 17.71 38.02
N ALA A 803 4.51 18.39 39.14
CA ALA A 803 3.42 19.37 39.24
C ALA A 803 3.62 20.62 38.36
N ASP A 804 4.84 20.86 37.88
CA ASP A 804 5.20 21.90 36.91
C ASP A 804 5.18 21.40 35.45
N ALA A 805 4.76 20.16 35.20
CA ALA A 805 4.62 19.55 33.88
C ALA A 805 3.15 19.42 33.44
N GLN A 806 2.93 19.09 32.16
CA GLN A 806 1.60 18.80 31.60
C GLN A 806 1.65 17.49 30.81
N MET A 807 0.64 16.65 30.95
CA MET A 807 0.58 15.36 30.25
C MET A 807 -0.70 15.23 29.42
N ASN A 808 -0.52 15.01 28.11
CA ASN A 808 -1.57 14.55 27.20
C ASN A 808 -1.41 13.04 26.99
N THR A 809 -2.52 12.30 26.93
CA THR A 809 -2.50 10.84 26.73
C THR A 809 -3.38 10.43 25.56
N TYR A 810 -3.01 9.31 24.95
CA TYR A 810 -3.64 8.78 23.75
C TYR A 810 -3.88 7.29 23.94
N THR A 811 -5.11 6.87 23.67
CA THR A 811 -5.52 5.47 23.76
C THR A 811 -5.97 5.02 22.38
N PHE A 812 -5.47 3.86 21.95
CA PHE A 812 -5.73 3.26 20.65
C PHE A 812 -6.38 1.89 20.83
N ASP A 813 -7.17 1.50 19.84
CA ASP A 813 -7.62 0.13 19.64
C ASP A 813 -7.34 -0.33 18.20
N ALA A 814 -7.87 -1.51 17.83
CA ALA A 814 -7.67 -2.06 16.49
C ALA A 814 -8.33 -1.26 15.37
N ASP A 815 -9.32 -0.41 15.68
CA ASP A 815 -10.02 0.43 14.72
C ASP A 815 -9.35 1.82 14.58
N GLY A 816 -8.57 2.25 15.57
CA GLY A 816 -7.74 3.46 15.51
C GLY A 816 -7.55 4.15 16.85
N LEU A 817 -7.40 5.48 16.83
CA LEU A 817 -7.36 6.30 18.04
C LEU A 817 -8.75 6.28 18.70
N SER A 818 -8.86 5.73 19.90
CA SER A 818 -10.14 5.56 20.61
C SER A 818 -10.40 6.67 21.64
N ALA A 819 -9.34 7.26 22.21
CA ALA A 819 -9.48 8.40 23.12
C ALA A 819 -8.24 9.32 23.14
N ILE A 820 -8.48 10.59 23.44
CA ILE A 820 -7.47 11.57 23.84
C ILE A 820 -7.84 12.12 25.21
N THR A 821 -6.90 12.14 26.15
CA THR A 821 -7.04 12.89 27.39
C THR A 821 -6.12 14.11 27.34
N ASP A 822 -6.70 15.31 27.50
CA ASP A 822 -5.93 16.56 27.50
C ASP A 822 -5.22 16.82 28.85
N GLU A 823 -4.44 17.91 28.91
CA GLU A 823 -3.72 18.32 30.12
C GLU A 823 -4.62 18.71 31.32
N LYS A 824 -5.94 18.82 31.10
CA LYS A 824 -6.96 19.10 32.14
C LYS A 824 -7.78 17.85 32.49
N ASP A 825 -7.30 16.67 32.10
CA ASP A 825 -7.98 15.39 32.27
C ASP A 825 -9.31 15.28 31.50
N GLN A 826 -9.56 16.11 30.49
CA GLN A 826 -10.76 16.00 29.66
C GLN A 826 -10.57 14.93 28.58
N ILE A 827 -11.46 13.96 28.58
CA ILE A 827 -11.44 12.83 27.64
C ILE A 827 -12.31 13.17 26.43
N SER A 828 -11.75 13.03 25.23
CA SER A 828 -12.51 12.95 23.98
C SER A 828 -12.47 11.52 23.47
N LYS A 829 -13.61 10.94 23.12
CA LYS A 829 -13.70 9.56 22.60
C LYS A 829 -14.05 9.56 21.12
N PHE A 830 -13.51 8.59 20.40
CA PHE A 830 -13.71 8.42 18.96
C PHE A 830 -14.20 7.01 18.68
N GLU A 831 -15.32 6.92 17.97
CA GLU A 831 -15.93 5.67 17.55
C GLU A 831 -15.93 5.58 16.04
N TYR A 832 -15.62 4.41 15.51
CA TYR A 832 -15.55 4.14 14.09
C TYR A 832 -16.69 3.23 13.65
N ASP A 833 -17.19 3.43 12.43
CA ASP A 833 -18.10 2.50 11.80
C ASP A 833 -17.37 1.19 11.42
N PRO A 834 -18.08 0.11 11.06
CA PRO A 834 -17.45 -1.13 10.61
C PRO A 834 -16.52 -1.00 9.38
N SER A 835 -16.53 0.16 8.70
CA SER A 835 -15.66 0.48 7.56
C SER A 835 -14.38 1.24 7.97
N GLN A 836 -14.14 1.40 9.27
CA GLN A 836 -13.06 2.20 9.88
C GLN A 836 -13.10 3.68 9.50
N ARG A 837 -14.30 4.25 9.43
CA ARG A 837 -14.47 5.69 9.27
C ARG A 837 -14.98 6.26 10.57
N LEU A 838 -14.49 7.43 10.95
CA LEU A 838 -14.92 8.10 12.18
C LEU A 838 -16.43 8.31 12.11
N GLN A 839 -17.18 7.69 13.03
CA GLN A 839 -18.62 7.77 13.11
C GLN A 839 -19.05 8.80 14.15
N PHE A 840 -18.44 8.75 15.34
CA PHE A 840 -18.76 9.67 16.44
C PHE A 840 -17.50 10.21 17.09
N ALA A 841 -17.52 11.51 17.39
CA ALA A 841 -16.65 12.10 18.39
C ALA A 841 -17.49 12.49 19.60
N ARG A 842 -17.10 12.04 20.79
CA ARG A 842 -17.82 12.27 22.04
C ARG A 842 -16.99 13.04 23.03
N ASP A 843 -17.67 13.80 23.88
CA ASP A 843 -17.05 14.45 25.02
C ASP A 843 -16.88 13.47 26.19
N TRP A 844 -16.31 13.98 27.27
CA TRP A 844 -16.04 13.23 28.50
C TRP A 844 -17.32 12.79 29.23
N GLN A 845 -18.49 13.35 28.91
CA GLN A 845 -19.80 12.93 29.43
C GLN A 845 -20.49 11.90 28.51
N ASN A 846 -19.80 11.46 27.46
CA ASN A 846 -20.31 10.55 26.43
C ASN A 846 -21.36 11.18 25.49
N ASN A 847 -21.51 12.51 25.51
CA ASN A 847 -22.37 13.22 24.57
C ASN A 847 -21.71 13.23 23.20
N ILE A 848 -22.50 13.05 22.15
CA ILE A 848 -22.03 13.17 20.76
C ILE A 848 -21.78 14.65 20.49
N ILE A 849 -20.52 15.02 20.25
CA ILE A 849 -20.14 16.37 19.83
C ILE A 849 -20.19 16.47 18.30
N LYS A 850 -19.84 15.37 17.60
CA LYS A 850 -19.91 15.26 16.15
C LYS A 850 -20.35 13.85 15.74
N ALA A 851 -21.21 13.77 14.74
CA ALA A 851 -21.61 12.55 14.07
C ALA A 851 -21.33 12.68 12.57
N TYR A 852 -20.83 11.61 11.97
CA TYR A 852 -20.57 11.52 10.54
C TYR A 852 -21.41 10.39 9.95
N ASP A 853 -22.06 10.70 8.84
CA ASP A 853 -22.83 9.71 8.07
C ASP A 853 -22.33 9.68 6.63
N TYR A 854 -22.16 8.48 6.09
CA TYR A 854 -21.47 8.24 4.83
C TYR A 854 -22.38 7.46 3.88
N HIS A 855 -22.83 8.13 2.82
CA HIS A 855 -23.75 7.56 1.85
C HIS A 855 -23.04 7.19 0.54
N ASN A 856 -23.25 5.94 0.07
CA ASN A 856 -22.92 5.50 -1.28
C ASN A 856 -24.22 5.32 -2.08
N TYR A 857 -24.19 5.49 -3.41
CA TYR A 857 -25.39 5.43 -4.24
C TYR A 857 -26.05 4.04 -4.23
N ASP A 858 -25.24 2.98 -4.19
CA ASP A 858 -25.78 1.62 -4.20
C ASP A 858 -26.53 1.30 -2.89
N MET A 859 -26.43 2.10 -1.82
CA MET A 859 -27.08 1.87 -0.52
C MET A 859 -28.59 2.16 -0.52
N THR A 860 -29.34 1.43 -1.34
CA THR A 860 -30.79 1.63 -1.54
C THR A 860 -31.66 0.67 -0.74
N PHE A 861 -31.10 -0.42 -0.21
CA PHE A 861 -31.85 -1.43 0.52
C PHE A 861 -31.67 -1.26 2.02
N GLY A 862 -32.76 -0.92 2.71
CA GLY A 862 -32.80 -0.94 4.17
C GLY A 862 -32.97 -2.36 4.72
N ASN A 863 -32.45 -2.64 5.90
CA ASN A 863 -32.60 -3.93 6.58
C ASN A 863 -34.07 -4.26 6.91
N ASP A 864 -34.40 -5.54 7.06
CA ASP A 864 -35.64 -6.00 7.68
C ASP A 864 -35.65 -5.72 9.17
N ALA A 865 -36.84 -5.56 9.73
CA ALA A 865 -37.00 -5.51 11.19
C ALA A 865 -36.48 -6.83 11.78
N ILE A 866 -35.54 -6.73 12.71
CA ILE A 866 -35.11 -7.89 13.49
C ILE A 866 -35.91 -7.88 14.78
N ALA A 867 -36.70 -8.94 14.96
CA ALA A 867 -37.51 -9.12 16.15
C ALA A 867 -36.66 -9.03 17.42
N SER A 868 -37.31 -8.57 18.48
CA SER A 868 -36.75 -8.47 19.83
C SER A 868 -35.98 -9.74 20.21
N THR A 869 -34.66 -9.65 20.24
CA THR A 869 -33.75 -10.74 20.60
C THR A 869 -33.34 -10.58 22.05
N THR A 870 -33.39 -11.68 22.81
CA THR A 870 -33.00 -11.69 24.23
C THR A 870 -31.48 -11.78 24.36
N PHE A 871 -30.90 -10.85 25.08
CA PHE A 871 -29.49 -10.84 25.44
C PHE A 871 -29.39 -11.00 26.96
N THR A 872 -28.70 -12.06 27.37
CA THR A 872 -28.42 -12.35 28.77
C THR A 872 -27.14 -11.65 29.18
N ARG A 873 -27.16 -10.98 30.32
CA ARG A 873 -25.96 -10.39 30.90
C ARG A 873 -24.90 -11.48 31.13
N ASP A 874 -23.70 -11.30 30.58
CA ASP A 874 -22.64 -12.34 30.60
C ASP A 874 -21.48 -12.02 31.56
N ASN A 875 -21.55 -10.89 32.26
CA ASN A 875 -20.51 -10.41 33.15
C ASN A 875 -20.96 -10.36 34.64
N CYS A 876 -21.80 -11.32 35.06
CA CYS A 876 -22.27 -11.39 36.44
C CYS A 876 -21.27 -12.05 37.40
N PRO A 877 -21.08 -11.52 38.64
CA PRO A 877 -20.22 -12.14 39.65
C PRO A 877 -20.69 -13.55 40.06
N ALA A 878 -19.75 -14.40 40.51
CA ALA A 878 -20.09 -15.71 41.06
C ALA A 878 -21.08 -15.60 42.24
N GLY A 879 -22.08 -16.49 42.31
CA GLY A 879 -23.15 -16.44 43.33
C GLY A 879 -24.35 -15.54 42.97
N THR A 880 -24.35 -14.94 41.77
CA THR A 880 -25.47 -14.14 41.24
C THR A 880 -26.13 -14.80 40.02
N SER A 881 -27.35 -14.40 39.71
CA SER A 881 -28.08 -14.84 38.51
C SER A 881 -28.13 -13.71 37.48
N PRO A 882 -27.78 -13.95 36.21
CA PRO A 882 -27.83 -12.91 35.19
C PRO A 882 -29.27 -12.63 34.74
N GLN A 883 -29.65 -11.35 34.76
CA GLN A 883 -30.87 -10.91 34.09
C GLN A 883 -30.65 -10.78 32.58
N SER A 884 -31.75 -10.77 31.84
CA SER A 884 -31.75 -10.58 30.38
C SER A 884 -32.55 -9.34 30.01
N THR A 885 -32.15 -8.70 28.92
CA THR A 885 -32.92 -7.64 28.28
C THR A 885 -33.19 -8.05 26.85
N THR A 886 -34.00 -7.24 26.17
CA THR A 886 -34.24 -7.41 24.76
C THR A 886 -33.67 -6.23 23.98
N TYR A 887 -33.24 -6.51 22.76
CA TYR A 887 -32.86 -5.50 21.79
C TYR A 887 -33.48 -5.85 20.45
N ALA A 888 -34.05 -4.86 19.78
CA ALA A 888 -34.67 -5.01 18.48
C ALA A 888 -34.08 -3.95 17.54
N ILE A 889 -34.05 -4.25 16.25
CA ILE A 889 -33.67 -3.28 15.23
C ILE A 889 -34.87 -3.09 14.32
N ALA A 890 -35.28 -1.84 14.13
CA ALA A 890 -36.36 -1.50 13.22
C ALA A 890 -35.95 -1.75 11.76
N ALA A 891 -36.94 -1.94 10.89
CA ALA A 891 -36.67 -1.95 9.46
C ALA A 891 -36.04 -0.60 9.05
N ASN A 892 -35.17 -0.63 8.04
CA ASN A 892 -34.52 0.55 7.48
C ASN A 892 -33.65 1.38 8.46
N SER A 893 -33.12 0.75 9.51
CA SER A 893 -32.12 1.37 10.39
C SER A 893 -30.70 1.35 9.78
N PHE A 894 -30.44 0.38 8.91
CA PHE A 894 -29.18 0.19 8.20
C PHE A 894 -29.44 0.04 6.71
N TYR A 895 -28.67 0.74 5.88
CA TYR A 895 -28.77 0.68 4.43
C TYR A 895 -27.53 0.06 3.81
N SER A 896 -27.72 -0.76 2.79
CA SER A 896 -26.64 -1.36 2.02
C SER A 896 -27.08 -1.60 0.58
N SER A 897 -26.17 -2.14 -0.22
CA SER A 897 -26.34 -2.42 -1.65
C SER A 897 -27.11 -3.68 -1.96
N SER A 898 -27.41 -4.48 -0.95
CA SER A 898 -28.39 -5.56 -1.04
C SER A 898 -29.12 -5.70 0.27
N LYS A 899 -30.33 -6.25 0.21
CA LYS A 899 -31.12 -6.58 1.40
C LYS A 899 -30.36 -7.50 2.36
N ALA A 900 -29.67 -8.51 1.82
CA ALA A 900 -28.87 -9.44 2.61
C ALA A 900 -27.72 -8.74 3.34
N SER A 901 -27.02 -7.81 2.69
CA SER A 901 -25.94 -7.04 3.31
C SER A 901 -26.47 -6.05 4.36
N ALA A 902 -27.60 -5.40 4.12
CA ALA A 902 -28.24 -4.55 5.12
C ALA A 902 -28.67 -5.35 6.36
N ASN A 903 -29.22 -6.56 6.13
CA ASN A 903 -29.56 -7.50 7.20
C ASN A 903 -28.32 -7.99 7.95
N ALA A 904 -27.20 -8.26 7.27
CA ALA A 904 -25.94 -8.66 7.90
C ALA A 904 -25.37 -7.53 8.79
N LEU A 905 -25.41 -6.27 8.32
CA LEU A 905 -25.02 -5.11 9.11
C LEU A 905 -25.90 -4.95 10.35
N ALA A 906 -27.22 -5.06 10.16
CA ALA A 906 -28.18 -5.00 11.25
C ALA A 906 -27.95 -6.13 12.27
N GLN A 907 -27.73 -7.37 11.83
CA GLN A 907 -27.44 -8.50 12.72
C GLN A 907 -26.13 -8.31 13.48
N TYR A 908 -25.08 -7.82 12.81
CA TYR A 908 -23.81 -7.51 13.47
C TYR A 908 -24.01 -6.45 14.56
N TYR A 909 -24.71 -5.36 14.23
CA TYR A 909 -25.00 -4.29 15.17
C TYR A 909 -25.90 -4.76 16.33
N LEU A 910 -26.89 -5.60 16.05
CA LEU A 910 -27.75 -6.22 17.05
C LEU A 910 -26.94 -7.00 18.08
N GLN A 911 -25.98 -7.82 17.62
CA GLN A 911 -25.13 -8.61 18.51
C GLN A 911 -24.23 -7.71 19.36
N GLN A 912 -23.61 -6.68 18.76
CA GLN A 912 -22.72 -5.78 19.48
C GLN A 912 -23.48 -4.91 20.49
N GLU A 913 -24.50 -4.18 20.05
CA GLU A 913 -25.24 -3.26 20.91
C GLU A 913 -26.24 -3.97 21.82
N GLY A 914 -26.79 -5.11 21.41
CA GLY A 914 -27.67 -5.93 22.25
C GLY A 914 -26.93 -6.50 23.45
N GLN A 915 -25.73 -7.07 23.25
CA GLN A 915 -24.91 -7.55 24.37
C GLN A 915 -24.38 -6.39 25.22
N LYS A 916 -23.95 -5.27 24.60
CA LYS A 916 -23.62 -4.05 25.36
C LYS A 916 -24.81 -3.63 26.21
N ARG A 917 -26.03 -3.58 25.68
CA ARG A 917 -27.24 -3.22 26.45
C ARG A 917 -27.52 -4.21 27.59
N ALA A 918 -27.41 -5.53 27.37
CA ALA A 918 -27.60 -6.53 28.41
C ALA A 918 -26.57 -6.46 29.53
N ASN A 919 -25.34 -6.07 29.21
CA ASN A 919 -24.29 -5.82 30.21
C ASN A 919 -24.49 -4.49 30.96
N ASP A 920 -25.63 -3.83 30.70
CA ASP A 920 -26.31 -2.71 31.37
C ASP A 920 -26.56 -2.77 32.87
N PRO A 921 -25.71 -2.38 33.85
CA PRO A 921 -26.18 -2.43 35.24
C PRO A 921 -27.48 -1.62 35.47
N ALA A 922 -27.74 -0.58 34.66
CA ALA A 922 -29.00 0.16 34.66
C ALA A 922 -30.16 -0.56 33.93
N VAL A 923 -29.90 -1.63 33.19
CA VAL A 923 -30.89 -2.37 32.37
C VAL A 923 -31.10 -3.81 32.87
N CYS A 924 -30.02 -4.56 33.11
CA CYS A 924 -30.00 -5.91 33.67
C CYS A 924 -29.08 -5.94 34.91
N GLY A 925 -29.64 -6.34 36.05
CA GLY A 925 -28.90 -6.63 37.26
C GLY A 925 -28.31 -8.05 37.29
N CYS A 926 -27.50 -8.28 38.32
CA CYS A 926 -27.03 -9.61 38.73
C CYS A 926 -27.57 -9.92 40.14
N PRO A 927 -28.87 -10.20 40.31
CA PRO A 927 -29.44 -10.51 41.62
C PRO A 927 -28.74 -11.69 42.27
N ILE A 928 -28.44 -11.53 43.56
CA ILE A 928 -27.86 -12.56 44.42
C ILE A 928 -28.80 -13.78 44.42
N GLN A 929 -28.26 -14.97 44.16
CA GLN A 929 -29.04 -16.20 44.26
C GLN A 929 -29.23 -16.57 45.73
N TYR A 930 -30.44 -16.94 46.13
CA TYR A 930 -30.72 -17.48 47.46
C TYR A 930 -31.01 -18.97 47.37
N VAL A 931 -30.44 -19.74 48.30
CA VAL A 931 -30.64 -21.19 48.42
C VAL A 931 -31.33 -21.47 49.74
N THR A 932 -32.33 -22.35 49.71
CA THR A 932 -33.08 -22.73 50.91
C THR A 932 -32.30 -23.76 51.72
N ILE A 933 -32.00 -23.43 52.98
CA ILE A 933 -31.39 -24.35 53.96
C ILE A 933 -32.46 -24.76 54.96
N SER A 934 -32.54 -26.06 55.23
CA SER A 934 -33.48 -26.61 56.22
C SER A 934 -32.82 -26.73 57.59
N PHE A 935 -33.56 -26.38 58.64
CA PHE A 935 -33.16 -26.52 60.03
C PHE A 935 -34.19 -27.39 60.76
N LYS A 936 -33.72 -28.35 61.54
CA LYS A 936 -34.55 -29.26 62.33
C LYS A 936 -34.07 -29.26 63.77
N ASP A 937 -34.77 -28.55 64.65
CA ASP A 937 -34.51 -28.58 66.09
C ASP A 937 -35.42 -29.61 66.76
N GLN A 938 -34.85 -30.76 67.12
CA GLN A 938 -35.55 -31.85 67.81
C GLN A 938 -35.44 -31.76 69.34
N THR A 939 -34.75 -30.74 69.87
CA THR A 939 -34.54 -30.56 71.30
C THR A 939 -35.74 -29.94 72.02
N GLY A 940 -36.66 -29.30 71.27
CA GLY A 940 -37.81 -28.58 71.82
C GLY A 940 -37.53 -27.15 72.31
N LEU A 941 -36.28 -26.67 72.21
CA LEU A 941 -35.86 -25.40 72.82
C LEU A 941 -36.11 -24.17 71.95
N GLY A 942 -35.89 -24.24 70.64
CA GLY A 942 -36.16 -23.15 69.69
C GLY A 942 -35.32 -21.87 69.88
N THR A 943 -34.18 -21.99 70.56
CA THR A 943 -33.33 -20.86 70.96
C THR A 943 -31.96 -20.84 70.26
N TYR A 944 -31.70 -21.71 69.29
CA TYR A 944 -30.40 -21.76 68.61
C TYR A 944 -30.25 -20.64 67.58
N GLN A 945 -29.01 -20.16 67.39
CA GLN A 945 -28.69 -19.18 66.37
C GLN A 945 -27.65 -19.73 65.40
N ALA A 946 -28.00 -19.75 64.11
CA ALA A 946 -27.10 -20.06 63.01
C ALA A 946 -26.49 -18.78 62.44
N VAL A 947 -25.16 -18.65 62.53
CA VAL A 947 -24.37 -17.56 61.99
C VAL A 947 -23.59 -18.09 60.79
N PHE A 948 -23.90 -17.59 59.60
CA PHE A 948 -23.13 -17.84 58.39
C PHE A 948 -22.15 -16.67 58.21
N SER A 949 -20.85 -16.95 58.23
CA SER A 949 -19.79 -15.97 57.99
C SER A 949 -18.99 -16.34 56.73
N GLY A 950 -18.79 -15.40 55.81
CA GLY A 950 -18.17 -15.69 54.50
C GLY A 950 -18.73 -14.83 53.38
N ALA A 951 -19.31 -15.47 52.35
CA ALA A 951 -19.84 -14.77 51.16
C ALA A 951 -20.88 -13.67 51.47
N SER A 952 -21.59 -13.76 52.59
CA SER A 952 -22.42 -12.71 53.19
C SER A 952 -22.69 -13.02 54.66
N ASN A 953 -22.47 -12.08 55.57
CA ASN A 953 -22.69 -12.35 56.99
C ASN A 953 -24.20 -12.31 57.30
N VAL A 954 -24.81 -13.48 57.48
CA VAL A 954 -26.24 -13.61 57.80
C VAL A 954 -26.45 -14.48 59.03
N THR A 955 -27.42 -14.10 59.85
CA THR A 955 -27.70 -14.76 61.13
C THR A 955 -29.18 -15.10 61.23
N TYR A 956 -29.49 -16.33 61.61
CA TYR A 956 -30.86 -16.83 61.73
C TYR A 956 -31.11 -17.45 63.09
N ASN A 957 -32.24 -17.09 63.71
CA ASN A 957 -32.77 -17.82 64.86
C ASN A 957 -33.51 -19.07 64.35
N ILE A 958 -33.22 -20.20 64.98
CA ILE A 958 -33.78 -21.52 64.66
C ILE A 958 -34.90 -21.81 65.67
N PRO A 959 -36.18 -21.76 65.26
CA PRO A 959 -37.30 -22.11 66.13
C PRO A 959 -37.37 -23.64 66.36
N SER A 960 -38.12 -24.05 67.38
CA SER A 960 -38.34 -25.47 67.68
C SER A 960 -39.08 -26.16 66.52
N GLY A 961 -38.70 -27.40 66.20
CA GLY A 961 -39.25 -28.15 65.08
C GLY A 961 -38.54 -27.87 63.75
N ASN A 962 -39.26 -28.05 62.64
CA ASN A 962 -38.71 -27.88 61.29
C ASN A 962 -38.90 -26.43 60.82
N SER A 963 -37.84 -25.83 60.29
CA SER A 963 -37.88 -24.51 59.66
C SER A 963 -36.93 -24.42 58.47
N THR A 964 -37.10 -23.41 57.63
CA THR A 964 -36.25 -23.17 56.45
C THR A 964 -35.83 -21.71 56.41
N LYS A 965 -34.60 -21.42 55.95
CA LYS A 965 -34.12 -20.05 55.72
C LYS A 965 -33.48 -19.93 54.34
N GLN A 966 -33.61 -18.75 53.73
CA GLN A 966 -32.94 -18.42 52.47
C GLN A 966 -31.55 -17.88 52.78
N VAL A 967 -30.50 -18.52 52.28
CA VAL A 967 -29.12 -18.08 52.46
C VAL A 967 -28.53 -17.74 51.09
N PRO A 968 -27.85 -16.60 50.92
CA PRO A 968 -27.21 -16.28 49.64
C PRO A 968 -26.28 -17.41 49.18
N ALA A 969 -26.21 -17.68 47.89
CA ALA A 969 -25.30 -18.68 47.35
C ALA A 969 -23.85 -18.24 47.59
N GLY A 970 -23.01 -19.17 48.04
CA GLY A 970 -21.61 -18.89 48.39
C GLY A 970 -21.03 -19.90 49.35
N THR A 971 -19.76 -19.67 49.71
CA THR A 971 -19.06 -20.50 50.70
C THR A 971 -19.04 -19.80 52.05
N TYR A 972 -19.36 -20.55 53.11
CA TYR A 972 -19.51 -20.04 54.46
C TYR A 972 -18.78 -20.89 55.49
N THR A 973 -18.43 -20.26 56.60
CA THR A 973 -18.32 -20.93 57.90
C THR A 973 -19.68 -20.80 58.60
N LEU A 974 -20.31 -21.93 58.92
CA LEU A 974 -21.58 -21.97 59.66
C LEU A 974 -21.30 -22.26 61.13
N GLN A 975 -21.54 -21.28 61.99
CA GLN A 975 -21.45 -21.40 63.43
C GLN A 975 -22.85 -21.47 64.05
N ILE A 976 -23.08 -22.45 64.92
CA ILE A 976 -24.32 -22.59 65.69
C ILE A 976 -24.02 -22.25 67.14
N ASN A 977 -24.63 -21.16 67.62
CA ASN A 977 -24.54 -20.72 69.00
C ASN A 977 -25.71 -21.32 69.79
N ALA A 978 -25.43 -21.99 70.91
CA ALA A 978 -26.48 -22.51 71.80
C ALA A 978 -26.92 -21.52 72.86
N VAL A 979 -28.14 -21.75 73.32
CA VAL A 979 -28.73 -21.13 74.51
C VAL A 979 -29.02 -22.25 75.51
N GLY A 980 -28.33 -22.23 76.65
CA GLY A 980 -28.42 -23.26 77.70
C GLY A 980 -27.05 -23.83 78.16
N THR A 981 -27.07 -24.73 79.16
CA THR A 981 -25.87 -25.34 79.76
C THR A 981 -25.53 -26.74 79.26
N GLN A 982 -26.40 -27.38 78.46
CA GLN A 982 -26.25 -28.77 78.02
C GLN A 982 -25.61 -28.89 76.63
N SER A 983 -24.76 -29.89 76.44
CA SER A 983 -24.19 -30.24 75.12
C SER A 983 -25.19 -30.98 74.24
N LYS A 984 -25.12 -30.73 72.93
CA LYS A 984 -26.03 -31.28 71.90
C LYS A 984 -25.26 -31.81 70.70
N ASN A 985 -25.92 -32.62 69.88
CA ASN A 985 -25.37 -33.11 68.62
C ASN A 985 -25.89 -32.27 67.45
N PHE A 986 -24.97 -31.69 66.68
CA PHE A 986 -25.27 -30.90 65.48
C PHE A 986 -24.82 -31.67 64.24
N SER A 987 -25.77 -32.03 63.37
CA SER A 987 -25.49 -32.75 62.13
C SER A 987 -25.90 -31.90 60.94
N LEU A 988 -24.94 -31.59 60.06
CA LEU A 988 -25.18 -30.88 58.80
C LEU A 988 -24.94 -31.85 57.64
N THR A 989 -25.86 -31.89 56.67
CA THR A 989 -25.76 -32.77 55.50
C THR A 989 -24.38 -32.66 54.82
N GLY A 990 -23.66 -33.78 54.71
CA GLY A 990 -22.33 -33.84 54.08
C GLY A 990 -21.15 -33.48 54.98
N TYR A 991 -21.38 -33.18 56.26
CA TYR A 991 -20.34 -32.86 57.24
C TYR A 991 -20.42 -33.78 58.46
N SER A 992 -19.27 -34.03 59.11
CA SER A 992 -19.19 -34.81 60.34
C SER A 992 -20.02 -34.15 61.46
N THR A 993 -20.78 -34.95 62.20
CA THR A 993 -21.54 -34.47 63.37
C THR A 993 -20.60 -33.89 64.41
N VAL A 994 -20.97 -32.73 64.97
CA VAL A 994 -20.23 -32.04 66.04
C VAL A 994 -21.02 -32.14 67.33
N THR A 995 -20.38 -32.58 68.41
CA THR A 995 -20.99 -32.64 69.76
C THR A 995 -20.41 -31.54 70.63
N GLY A 996 -21.25 -30.71 71.24
CA GLY A 996 -20.79 -29.66 72.12
C GLY A 996 -21.87 -28.66 72.49
N ARG A 997 -21.46 -27.53 73.09
CA ARG A 997 -22.36 -26.40 73.34
C ARG A 997 -22.56 -25.56 72.09
N THR A 998 -21.56 -25.44 71.22
CA THR A 998 -21.68 -24.80 69.91
C THR A 998 -21.15 -25.74 68.85
N ALA A 999 -21.48 -25.50 67.60
CA ALA A 999 -20.90 -26.23 66.47
C ALA A 999 -20.39 -25.26 65.40
N THR A 1000 -19.28 -25.61 64.76
CA THR A 1000 -18.73 -24.84 63.64
C THR A 1000 -18.47 -25.79 62.48
N PHE A 1001 -19.03 -25.48 61.32
CA PHE A 1001 -18.80 -26.18 60.06
C PHE A 1001 -18.07 -25.23 59.10
N ASN A 1002 -16.88 -25.61 58.66
CA ASN A 1002 -16.08 -24.80 57.74
C ASN A 1002 -16.33 -25.21 56.29
N ASN A 1003 -16.17 -24.27 55.35
CA ASN A 1003 -16.33 -24.51 53.91
C ASN A 1003 -17.70 -25.08 53.53
N VAL A 1004 -18.77 -24.59 54.16
CA VAL A 1004 -20.17 -24.89 53.82
C VAL A 1004 -20.51 -24.25 52.48
N ASN A 1005 -20.59 -25.07 51.44
CA ASN A 1005 -20.93 -24.60 50.10
C ASN A 1005 -22.46 -24.57 49.92
N VAL A 1006 -23.02 -23.37 49.91
CA VAL A 1006 -24.44 -23.11 49.67
C VAL A 1006 -24.60 -22.79 48.18
N SER A 1007 -25.04 -23.75 47.38
CA SER A 1007 -25.25 -23.55 45.94
C SER A 1007 -26.53 -24.22 45.44
N ALA A 1008 -27.15 -23.64 44.41
CA ALA A 1008 -28.37 -24.17 43.81
C ALA A 1008 -28.16 -25.53 43.09
N ALA A 1009 -26.91 -25.87 42.76
CA ALA A 1009 -26.52 -27.13 42.13
C ALA A 1009 -25.97 -28.18 43.12
N GLY A 1010 -25.86 -27.84 44.41
CA GLY A 1010 -25.33 -28.72 45.47
C GLY A 1010 -26.41 -29.55 46.18
N PRO A 1011 -26.02 -30.52 47.02
CA PRO A 1011 -26.98 -31.29 47.83
C PRO A 1011 -27.71 -30.38 48.82
N ALA A 1012 -29.00 -30.65 49.06
CA ALA A 1012 -29.82 -29.88 49.97
C ALA A 1012 -29.23 -29.90 51.41
N LEU A 1013 -28.81 -28.73 51.90
CA LEU A 1013 -28.24 -28.60 53.23
C LEU A 1013 -29.35 -28.65 54.28
N THR A 1014 -29.28 -29.64 55.17
CA THR A 1014 -30.15 -29.74 56.35
C THR A 1014 -29.29 -29.78 57.61
N LEU A 1015 -29.48 -28.82 58.51
CA LEU A 1015 -28.93 -28.87 59.86
C LEU A 1015 -29.96 -29.50 60.80
N THR A 1016 -29.60 -30.57 61.50
CA THR A 1016 -30.42 -31.20 62.53
C THR A 1016 -29.73 -31.15 63.88
N ILE A 1017 -30.48 -30.78 64.92
CA ILE A 1017 -30.03 -30.63 66.31
C ILE A 1017 -30.81 -31.61 67.19
N TYR A 1018 -30.10 -32.47 67.92
CA TYR A 1018 -30.65 -33.51 68.81
C TYR A 1018 -30.14 -33.32 70.25
#